data_AF-A0A957G2B1-F1
#
_entry.id   AF-A0A957G2B1-F1
#
_cell.length_a   1.000
_cell.length_b   1.000
_cell.length_c   1.000
_cell.angle_alpha   90.00
_cell.angle_beta   90.00
_cell.angle_gamma   90.00
#
_symmetry.space_group_name_H-M   'P 1'
#
loop_
_entity.id
_entity.type
_entity.pdbx_description
1 polymer ?
#
loop_
_entity_poly.entity_id
_entity_poly.type
_entity_poly.pdbx_seq_one_letter_code
_entity_poly.pdbx_strand_id
1 'polypeptide(L)'
;MKAILAKRPVLAFFCTALFVLALVRTPLPEVAAQGGTPNFSVSDLAGHANAAPSSLQFGPDDKLYVADRFGQIYVYEIVRNGPNDYEVISTEVINSVANIPNHDDDGSLNLAGSLVGVRQVTGLLVAGTAANPVLYVSSSDPRINDPGDSLPLDTNSGVVSRITQTTPGTWAGSQHLDLLRGLPRNLENHSVNGMQISSDGNTLYLAIGGHTNMGAPSFNFGLQWEYAWSAAIAAIDLPALDALPTQIDAESGYGYKYNMPTLDDPSRPNVSAGVDVGDPWGGNSDYHGANQAIIEPGMPITLHAVGFRNAYDLVIREDGRMFTIDNGPNTGWGGEPGNEGPAGNCNNNVNNGGGTINDNLHYIRELIPGELYYGGHPNPLRANPDDIYNATQGEAVPFSAPPVPFSMANPVECDYRNPELGQDGSLENWPYSTNGITEYTGTNFAGALQGAILAAGWDSTNIVRVSLGFDGNDNPTVTASDVLFTTGGAALDITAQGDNDVFPGTIWVANLYSLGGAGVIRIYEPGDFLTCNGGPNEDDDGDGYLNQDEIDNGSDKCSPASIPPDQDGDFVSNLNDPDDDNDGLLDLSDVFAIDAQNGKGTDLPADYNFDFAEPGLIGSPFTGLMLDGTTNYRDMYDPGNMTVIGAAGVFTIDEVPNGDALGTLNSQAYAFQFGADTCDRCNPFVAYTAMSAPLQSVAGAVTSENMGFYIGSGDQANYLKVVVAGGASGSGAVDVVLESGDVVQSSTSFADANLLSAAIVELYLTVDPIALTAQPAYRLDGGTLIPAGGPITIPASWLAAPDALAVGVISTAGTSGVPFSATWTEIGIHAAPQSAAGSWTALPGTVPDARHETSYVELNGQFYLIGGRGLLPVNIYDPVSGVWTSGATPPVEMHHIQAVTHNGLIYVIGAMTGAYPDETPLTHVYIYDPNQDSWYQGLEIPVNRRRGGGAVAVYNDKIYIAGGIQNGHISGTVGWLDSFDPVANTWTALPNDMPNPRDHTSGIVYGDKLYVVGGRITTQPDFAADTVAAVDVYDFTFGNWSTLANDLPTPRAGAMVALLGDEIVVIGGESDAINE
;
A
#
# COMPACT_ATOMS: atom_id res chain seq x y z
N MET A 1 9.36 -62.60 -24.81
CA MET A 1 8.29 -63.24 -24.01
C MET A 1 7.79 -62.20 -23.03
N LYS A 2 6.51 -61.98 -22.72
CA LYS A 2 5.19 -62.48 -23.21
C LYS A 2 4.14 -61.42 -22.77
N ALA A 3 2.95 -61.23 -23.36
CA ALA A 3 2.42 -61.46 -24.72
C ALA A 3 0.94 -60.98 -24.81
N ILE A 4 0.59 -60.12 -25.78
CA ILE A 4 -0.71 -59.99 -26.53
C ILE A 4 -2.03 -60.00 -25.69
N LEU A 5 -2.99 -59.06 -25.71
CA LEU A 5 -3.57 -58.16 -26.74
C LEU A 5 -3.48 -56.65 -26.31
N ALA A 6 -3.87 -55.59 -27.05
CA ALA A 6 -4.52 -55.31 -28.35
C ALA A 6 -6.04 -54.88 -28.39
N LYS A 7 -6.29 -53.69 -28.98
CA LYS A 7 -7.54 -53.07 -29.57
C LYS A 7 -8.39 -52.04 -28.77
N ARG A 8 -8.75 -50.95 -29.49
CA ARG A 8 -9.84 -49.93 -29.32
C ARG A 8 -11.25 -50.57 -29.54
N PRO A 9 -12.46 -49.97 -29.27
CA PRO A 9 -12.85 -48.53 -29.42
C PRO A 9 -13.97 -48.00 -28.46
N VAL A 10 -14.78 -47.01 -28.90
CA VAL A 10 -16.07 -46.45 -28.35
C VAL A 10 -15.91 -45.28 -27.33
N LEU A 11 -16.83 -44.32 -27.12
CA LEU A 11 -17.70 -43.44 -27.98
C LEU A 11 -18.47 -42.42 -27.09
N ALA A 12 -18.63 -41.17 -27.54
CA ALA A 12 -19.63 -40.12 -27.20
C ALA A 12 -20.26 -39.95 -25.77
N PHE A 13 -20.17 -38.71 -25.26
CA PHE A 13 -21.14 -37.89 -24.50
C PHE A 13 -22.44 -38.54 -23.94
N PHE A 14 -22.74 -38.27 -22.66
CA PHE A 14 -23.76 -37.27 -22.27
C PHE A 14 -23.57 -36.78 -20.81
N CYS A 15 -24.16 -35.64 -20.46
CA CYS A 15 -23.89 -34.87 -19.23
C CYS A 15 -24.72 -35.29 -17.99
N THR A 16 -24.20 -34.96 -16.81
CA THR A 16 -24.99 -34.33 -15.73
C THR A 16 -24.04 -33.37 -15.00
N ALA A 17 -24.49 -32.15 -14.70
CA ALA A 17 -23.69 -31.13 -14.03
C ALA A 17 -23.94 -31.13 -12.50
N LEU A 18 -22.98 -30.58 -11.76
CA LEU A 18 -23.19 -29.99 -10.43
C LEU A 18 -22.37 -28.69 -10.42
N PHE A 19 -23.00 -27.58 -10.06
CA PHE A 19 -22.32 -26.30 -9.91
C PHE A 19 -21.61 -26.25 -8.54
N VAL A 20 -20.45 -25.61 -8.51
CA VAL A 20 -19.86 -24.99 -7.32
C VAL A 20 -19.34 -23.64 -7.81
N LEU A 21 -19.72 -22.56 -7.14
CA LEU A 21 -19.29 -21.21 -7.49
C LEU A 21 -17.82 -21.03 -7.04
N ALA A 22 -17.03 -20.32 -7.83
CA ALA A 22 -15.66 -19.97 -7.49
C ALA A 22 -15.40 -18.55 -7.98
N LEU A 23 -14.94 -17.67 -7.09
CA LEU A 23 -14.44 -16.32 -7.41
C LEU A 23 -13.11 -16.44 -8.15
N VAL A 24 -13.20 -16.81 -9.41
CA VAL A 24 -12.12 -16.74 -10.37
C VAL A 24 -12.11 -15.32 -10.91
N ARG A 25 -11.14 -14.49 -10.50
CA ARG A 25 -10.70 -13.38 -11.36
C ARG A 25 -10.27 -14.02 -12.68
N THR A 26 -11.10 -13.90 -13.71
CA THR A 26 -10.79 -14.44 -15.02
C THR A 26 -9.57 -13.71 -15.55
N PRO A 27 -8.52 -14.42 -16.04
CA PRO A 27 -7.61 -13.76 -16.97
C PRO A 27 -8.46 -13.24 -18.13
N LEU A 28 -8.18 -12.03 -18.60
CA LEU A 28 -8.83 -11.47 -19.78
C LEU A 28 -8.86 -12.53 -20.89
N PRO A 29 -10.01 -12.77 -21.54
CA PRO A 29 -10.17 -13.91 -22.43
C PRO A 29 -9.10 -13.85 -23.52
N GLU A 30 -8.42 -14.97 -23.79
CA GLU A 30 -7.42 -15.07 -24.85
C GLU A 30 -8.11 -14.86 -26.21
N VAL A 31 -8.24 -13.60 -26.64
CA VAL A 31 -9.00 -13.20 -27.84
C VAL A 31 -8.33 -13.84 -29.06
N ALA A 32 -8.95 -14.90 -29.56
CA ALA A 32 -8.40 -15.70 -30.64
C ALA A 32 -8.20 -14.85 -31.90
N ALA A 33 -6.94 -14.45 -32.15
CA ALA A 33 -6.52 -13.38 -33.05
C ALA A 33 -7.38 -13.22 -34.34
N GLN A 34 -8.30 -12.25 -34.28
CA GLN A 34 -9.15 -11.78 -35.39
C GLN A 34 -9.01 -10.25 -35.61
N GLY A 35 -7.95 -9.64 -35.06
CA GLY A 35 -7.58 -8.23 -35.28
C GLY A 35 -6.61 -8.03 -36.45
N GLY A 36 -6.52 -6.78 -36.92
CA GLY A 36 -5.48 -6.37 -37.86
C GLY A 36 -4.10 -6.21 -37.20
N THR A 37 -3.08 -5.88 -37.99
CA THR A 37 -1.87 -5.26 -37.42
C THR A 37 -2.26 -3.90 -36.86
N PRO A 38 -1.94 -3.54 -35.60
CA PRO A 38 -2.26 -2.23 -35.05
C PRO A 38 -1.81 -1.10 -35.98
N ASN A 39 -2.73 -0.17 -36.25
CA ASN A 39 -2.50 0.89 -37.22
C ASN A 39 -3.12 2.19 -36.75
N PHE A 40 -2.34 3.26 -36.76
CA PHE A 40 -2.78 4.59 -36.35
C PHE A 40 -2.81 5.54 -37.55
N SER A 41 -3.81 6.41 -37.61
CA SER A 41 -3.70 7.68 -38.33
C SER A 41 -2.90 8.67 -37.48
N VAL A 42 -2.29 9.68 -38.12
CA VAL A 42 -1.37 10.62 -37.45
C VAL A 42 -1.77 12.06 -37.73
N SER A 43 -1.85 12.90 -36.69
CA SER A 43 -2.05 14.36 -36.77
C SER A 43 -1.09 15.10 -35.85
N ASP A 44 -0.84 16.37 -36.14
CA ASP A 44 -0.29 17.33 -35.17
C ASP A 44 -1.46 18.12 -34.58
N LEU A 45 -1.47 18.33 -33.26
CA LEU A 45 -2.54 19.07 -32.57
C LEU A 45 -2.69 20.49 -33.14
N ALA A 46 -3.86 20.83 -33.69
CA ALA A 46 -4.10 22.17 -34.23
C ALA A 46 -4.28 23.20 -33.10
N GLY A 47 -3.81 24.43 -33.30
CA GLY A 47 -4.00 25.54 -32.37
C GLY A 47 -3.06 25.58 -31.16
N HIS A 48 -2.25 24.54 -30.92
CA HIS A 48 -1.31 24.49 -29.79
C HIS A 48 -0.30 25.65 -29.80
N ALA A 49 0.21 26.02 -28.62
CA ALA A 49 1.19 27.10 -28.50
C ALA A 49 2.55 26.68 -29.10
N ASN A 50 3.36 27.67 -29.53
CA ASN A 50 4.72 27.46 -30.03
C ASN A 50 5.69 27.11 -28.87
N ALA A 51 5.44 25.99 -28.22
CA ALA A 51 6.20 25.44 -27.11
C ALA A 51 7.39 24.61 -27.59
N ALA A 52 8.30 24.31 -26.67
CA ALA A 52 9.27 23.23 -26.80
C ALA A 52 8.91 22.16 -25.75
N PRO A 53 7.87 21.33 -26.02
CA PRO A 53 7.32 20.40 -25.04
C PRO A 53 8.39 19.40 -24.58
N SER A 54 8.49 19.22 -23.26
CA SER A 54 9.37 18.23 -22.63
C SER A 54 8.62 17.14 -21.88
N SER A 55 7.41 17.44 -21.40
CA SER A 55 6.51 16.45 -20.81
C SER A 55 5.03 16.80 -21.04
N LEU A 56 4.16 15.79 -21.15
CA LEU A 56 2.71 15.96 -21.29
C LEU A 56 1.91 14.81 -20.68
N GLN A 57 0.73 15.12 -20.15
CA GLN A 57 -0.21 14.16 -19.60
C GLN A 57 -1.62 14.74 -19.67
N PHE A 58 -2.65 13.90 -19.80
CA PHE A 58 -4.02 14.34 -19.51
C PHE A 58 -4.26 14.40 -17.99
N GLY A 59 -5.05 15.37 -17.57
CA GLY A 59 -5.53 15.47 -16.19
C GLY A 59 -6.91 14.84 -16.02
N PRO A 60 -7.36 14.64 -14.76
CA PRO A 60 -8.68 14.11 -14.45
C PRO A 60 -9.83 15.07 -14.78
N ASP A 61 -9.56 16.20 -15.46
CA ASP A 61 -10.51 17.22 -15.91
C ASP A 61 -10.57 17.35 -17.45
N ASP A 62 -10.22 16.26 -18.15
CA ASP A 62 -10.20 16.04 -19.61
C ASP A 62 -9.30 17.00 -20.42
N LYS A 63 -8.36 17.67 -19.75
CA LYS A 63 -7.44 18.62 -20.39
C LYS A 63 -6.06 18.02 -20.55
N LEU A 64 -5.43 18.33 -21.69
CA LEU A 64 -4.03 18.00 -21.92
C LEU A 64 -3.15 19.07 -21.27
N TYR A 65 -2.36 18.66 -20.29
CA TYR A 65 -1.32 19.48 -19.68
C TYR A 65 0.01 19.24 -20.38
N VAL A 66 0.72 20.31 -20.73
CA VAL A 66 1.98 20.24 -21.47
C VAL A 66 2.99 21.18 -20.83
N ALA A 67 4.05 20.62 -20.26
CA ALA A 67 5.21 21.38 -19.84
C ALA A 67 6.12 21.65 -21.05
N ASP A 68 6.54 22.91 -21.22
CA ASP A 68 7.73 23.21 -22.01
C ASP A 68 8.99 23.16 -21.15
N ARG A 69 10.10 22.83 -21.80
CA ARG A 69 11.44 22.71 -21.19
C ARG A 69 11.99 24.00 -20.58
N PHE A 70 11.24 25.10 -20.64
CA PHE A 70 11.57 26.41 -20.10
C PHE A 70 10.67 26.81 -18.93
N GLY A 71 9.78 25.92 -18.47
CA GLY A 71 9.00 26.05 -17.25
C GLY A 71 7.65 26.72 -17.44
N GLN A 72 7.19 26.93 -18.68
CA GLN A 72 5.81 27.31 -18.96
C GLN A 72 4.98 26.03 -19.11
N ILE A 73 3.85 25.95 -18.40
CA ILE A 73 2.92 24.82 -18.52
C ILE A 73 1.65 25.32 -19.18
N TYR A 74 1.26 24.69 -20.28
CA TYR A 74 0.06 24.99 -21.04
C TYR A 74 -1.01 23.97 -20.66
N VAL A 75 -2.24 24.45 -20.45
CA VAL A 75 -3.41 23.61 -20.17
C VAL A 75 -4.37 23.78 -21.34
N TYR A 76 -4.56 22.71 -22.11
CA TYR A 76 -5.34 22.73 -23.34
C TYR A 76 -6.69 22.02 -23.17
N GLU A 77 -7.77 22.75 -23.43
CA GLU A 77 -9.07 22.18 -23.73
C GLU A 77 -9.09 21.86 -25.24
N ILE A 78 -9.37 20.60 -25.60
CA ILE A 78 -9.23 20.07 -26.96
C ILE A 78 -10.59 19.59 -27.47
N VAL A 79 -10.88 19.81 -28.75
CA VAL A 79 -12.00 19.18 -29.45
C VAL A 79 -11.50 18.28 -30.56
N ARG A 80 -12.17 17.14 -30.77
CA ARG A 80 -12.01 16.31 -31.97
C ARG A 80 -13.06 16.72 -33.00
N ASN A 81 -12.64 17.48 -34.02
CA ASN A 81 -13.49 17.97 -35.11
C ASN A 81 -13.94 16.86 -36.09
N GLY A 82 -13.22 15.75 -36.11
CA GLY A 82 -13.50 14.57 -36.93
C GLY A 82 -12.37 13.53 -36.85
N PRO A 83 -12.40 12.48 -37.69
CA PRO A 83 -11.35 11.46 -37.71
C PRO A 83 -9.97 12.07 -37.97
N ASN A 84 -9.09 11.94 -36.98
CA ASN A 84 -7.73 12.43 -36.96
C ASN A 84 -7.63 13.96 -37.23
N ASP A 85 -8.53 14.73 -36.60
CA ASP A 85 -8.62 16.19 -36.67
C ASP A 85 -8.93 16.76 -35.27
N TYR A 86 -7.89 17.23 -34.58
CA TYR A 86 -7.94 17.70 -33.18
C TYR A 86 -7.49 19.16 -33.09
N GLU A 87 -8.23 19.99 -32.37
CA GLU A 87 -8.01 21.42 -32.24
C GLU A 87 -8.10 21.90 -30.79
N VAL A 88 -7.13 22.71 -30.35
CA VAL A 88 -7.15 23.41 -29.07
C VAL A 88 -8.19 24.53 -29.12
N ILE A 89 -9.24 24.43 -28.30
CA ILE A 89 -10.33 25.41 -28.22
C ILE A 89 -10.14 26.43 -27.09
N SER A 90 -9.38 26.07 -26.05
CA SER A 90 -8.99 26.96 -24.95
C SER A 90 -7.55 26.71 -24.49
N THR A 91 -6.92 27.72 -23.89
CA THR A 91 -5.55 27.62 -23.38
C THR A 91 -5.39 28.50 -22.14
N GLU A 92 -5.05 27.88 -21.01
CA GLU A 92 -4.44 28.57 -19.86
C GLU A 92 -2.92 28.36 -19.87
N VAL A 93 -2.16 29.28 -19.25
CA VAL A 93 -0.70 29.21 -19.19
C VAL A 93 -0.20 29.52 -17.78
N ILE A 94 0.36 28.51 -17.12
CA ILE A 94 0.99 28.61 -15.82
C ILE A 94 2.47 28.96 -16.03
N ASN A 95 2.96 29.95 -15.31
CA ASN A 95 4.32 30.48 -15.45
C ASN A 95 5.11 30.42 -14.14
N SER A 96 4.57 29.83 -13.07
CA SER A 96 5.20 29.85 -11.74
C SER A 96 6.51 29.07 -11.69
N VAL A 97 6.59 27.91 -12.36
CA VAL A 97 7.83 27.12 -12.45
C VAL A 97 8.94 27.85 -13.22
N ALA A 98 8.63 28.46 -14.38
CA ALA A 98 9.56 29.35 -15.08
C ALA A 98 10.06 30.54 -14.24
N ASN A 99 9.30 30.98 -13.23
CA ASN A 99 9.68 32.08 -12.34
C ASN A 99 10.51 31.62 -11.13
N ILE A 100 10.76 30.31 -10.93
CA ILE A 100 11.66 29.83 -9.87
C ILE A 100 13.08 30.37 -10.15
N PRO A 101 13.70 31.10 -9.21
CA PRO A 101 15.01 31.71 -9.44
C PRO A 101 16.13 30.67 -9.64
N ASN A 102 16.99 30.95 -10.61
CA ASN A 102 18.20 30.17 -10.88
C ASN A 102 19.38 30.71 -10.06
N HIS A 103 20.25 29.82 -9.58
CA HIS A 103 21.36 30.16 -8.70
C HIS A 103 22.69 29.73 -9.32
N ASP A 104 23.76 30.47 -9.04
CA ASP A 104 25.11 30.05 -9.40
C ASP A 104 25.63 29.00 -8.40
N ASP A 105 26.70 28.28 -8.77
CA ASP A 105 27.23 27.14 -8.01
C ASP A 105 27.83 27.51 -6.63
N ASP A 106 27.94 28.81 -6.31
CA ASP A 106 28.24 29.35 -4.97
C ASP A 106 26.99 29.66 -4.12
N GLY A 107 25.80 29.39 -4.66
CA GLY A 107 24.49 29.63 -4.05
C GLY A 107 23.98 31.06 -4.21
N SER A 108 24.69 31.91 -4.94
CA SER A 108 24.24 33.28 -5.19
C SER A 108 23.20 33.34 -6.33
N LEU A 109 22.25 34.28 -6.21
CA LEU A 109 21.16 34.44 -7.18
C LEU A 109 21.69 34.85 -8.56
N ASN A 110 21.45 34.04 -9.60
CA ASN A 110 21.85 34.36 -10.96
C ASN A 110 20.90 35.43 -11.55
N LEU A 111 21.47 36.61 -11.84
CA LEU A 111 20.76 37.77 -12.39
C LEU A 111 20.99 37.97 -13.90
N ALA A 112 21.42 36.93 -14.64
CA ALA A 112 21.57 37.00 -16.08
C ALA A 112 20.18 37.02 -16.75
N GLY A 113 19.81 38.16 -17.35
CA GLY A 113 18.47 38.39 -17.92
C GLY A 113 18.04 37.49 -19.11
N SER A 114 18.82 36.45 -19.44
CA SER A 114 18.47 35.36 -20.35
C SER A 114 18.03 34.07 -19.62
N LEU A 115 18.18 34.02 -18.29
CA LEU A 115 17.80 32.92 -17.39
C LEU A 115 16.71 33.36 -16.38
N VAL A 116 16.10 34.52 -16.60
CA VAL A 116 14.99 35.06 -15.79
C VAL A 116 13.68 34.73 -16.49
N GLY A 117 12.77 34.03 -15.82
CA GLY A 117 11.55 33.50 -16.44
C GLY A 117 11.82 32.25 -17.31
N VAL A 118 12.81 31.43 -16.93
CA VAL A 118 13.22 30.19 -17.59
C VAL A 118 13.66 29.18 -16.54
N ARG A 119 13.10 27.96 -16.54
CA ARG A 119 13.51 26.84 -15.69
C ARG A 119 13.50 25.56 -16.52
N GLN A 120 14.46 24.64 -16.34
CA GLN A 120 14.36 23.32 -16.97
C GLN A 120 13.19 22.56 -16.34
N VAL A 121 12.33 21.95 -17.15
CA VAL A 121 11.30 21.01 -16.69
C VAL A 121 11.42 19.74 -17.51
N THR A 122 11.47 18.61 -16.82
CA THR A 122 11.79 17.29 -17.37
C THR A 122 10.80 16.20 -16.95
N GLY A 123 9.88 16.50 -16.01
CA GLY A 123 8.73 15.67 -15.69
C GLY A 123 7.55 16.52 -15.19
N LEU A 124 6.35 16.10 -15.58
CA LEU A 124 5.06 16.66 -15.18
C LEU A 124 4.16 15.49 -14.78
N LEU A 125 3.49 15.60 -13.63
CA LEU A 125 2.47 14.65 -13.20
C LEU A 125 1.20 15.42 -12.82
N VAL A 126 0.06 14.96 -13.32
CA VAL A 126 -1.27 15.48 -13.02
C VAL A 126 -2.04 14.45 -12.19
N ALA A 127 -2.65 14.92 -11.11
CA ALA A 127 -3.40 14.10 -10.14
C ALA A 127 -4.55 14.92 -9.53
N GLY A 128 -5.20 14.39 -8.48
CA GLY A 128 -6.37 15.01 -7.86
C GLY A 128 -7.67 14.57 -8.54
N THR A 129 -8.66 15.47 -8.65
CA THR A 129 -9.98 15.16 -9.23
C THR A 129 -10.37 16.18 -10.30
N ALA A 130 -11.36 15.86 -11.14
CA ALA A 130 -11.91 16.75 -12.17
C ALA A 130 -12.22 18.18 -11.68
N ALA A 131 -12.72 18.29 -10.45
CA ALA A 131 -13.05 19.56 -9.83
C ALA A 131 -11.83 20.29 -9.22
N ASN A 132 -10.77 19.56 -8.87
CA ASN A 132 -9.58 20.08 -8.19
C ASN A 132 -8.30 19.37 -8.71
N PRO A 133 -7.89 19.61 -9.96
CA PRO A 133 -6.65 19.03 -10.49
C PRO A 133 -5.42 19.63 -9.80
N VAL A 134 -4.42 18.78 -9.59
CA VAL A 134 -3.16 19.08 -8.90
C VAL A 134 -2.00 18.74 -9.84
N LEU A 135 -1.05 19.66 -9.98
CA LEU A 135 0.17 19.44 -10.76
C LEU A 135 1.36 19.25 -9.84
N TYR A 136 2.16 18.22 -10.11
CA TYR A 136 3.51 18.04 -9.58
C TYR A 136 4.49 18.24 -10.73
N VAL A 137 5.54 19.03 -10.50
CA VAL A 137 6.49 19.42 -11.56
C VAL A 137 7.92 19.30 -11.05
N SER A 138 8.74 18.53 -11.75
CA SER A 138 10.19 18.43 -11.49
C SER A 138 10.92 19.46 -12.34
N SER A 139 11.80 20.24 -11.70
CA SER A 139 12.46 21.37 -12.38
C SER A 139 13.86 21.68 -11.86
N SER A 140 14.71 22.27 -12.70
CA SER A 140 16.12 22.55 -12.38
C SER A 140 16.71 23.74 -13.16
N ASP A 141 17.98 24.08 -12.93
CA ASP A 141 18.66 25.13 -13.69
C ASP A 141 18.76 24.77 -15.19
N PRO A 142 18.38 25.68 -16.12
CA PRO A 142 18.30 25.41 -17.56
C PRO A 142 19.62 25.59 -18.33
N ARG A 143 20.75 25.86 -17.66
CA ARG A 143 22.08 25.80 -18.29
C ARG A 143 22.51 24.35 -18.48
N ILE A 144 23.48 24.13 -19.36
CA ILE A 144 24.17 22.84 -19.59
C ILE A 144 25.64 23.19 -19.83
N ASN A 145 26.58 22.50 -19.18
CA ASN A 145 28.00 22.60 -19.50
C ASN A 145 28.39 21.62 -20.62
N ASP A 146 28.86 22.14 -21.76
CA ASP A 146 29.58 21.32 -22.75
C ASP A 146 30.95 20.87 -22.20
N PRO A 147 31.50 19.72 -22.61
CA PRO A 147 32.82 19.24 -22.14
C PRO A 147 33.98 20.24 -22.35
N GLY A 148 34.37 20.91 -21.26
CA GLY A 148 35.45 21.90 -21.23
C GLY A 148 35.00 23.37 -21.08
N ASP A 149 33.69 23.63 -20.99
CA ASP A 149 33.15 24.91 -20.54
C ASP A 149 33.23 25.06 -19.01
N SER A 150 32.98 26.28 -18.52
CA SER A 150 32.99 26.61 -17.09
C SER A 150 31.87 27.58 -16.74
N LEU A 151 30.62 27.12 -16.84
CA LEU A 151 29.46 27.85 -16.31
C LEU A 151 29.31 27.54 -14.81
N PRO A 152 29.17 28.55 -13.92
CA PRO A 152 28.98 28.36 -12.49
C PRO A 152 27.52 27.95 -12.22
N LEU A 153 27.19 26.70 -12.46
CA LEU A 153 25.82 26.18 -12.51
C LEU A 153 25.48 25.43 -11.22
N ASP A 154 24.41 25.84 -10.52
CA ASP A 154 24.00 25.18 -9.28
C ASP A 154 23.62 23.69 -9.46
N THR A 155 24.44 22.83 -8.86
CA THR A 155 24.28 21.37 -8.89
C THR A 155 23.33 20.79 -7.83
N ASN A 156 22.70 21.66 -7.01
CA ASN A 156 21.57 21.35 -6.13
C ASN A 156 20.24 21.96 -6.66
N SER A 157 20.21 22.45 -7.91
CA SER A 157 19.07 23.24 -8.43
C SER A 157 17.76 22.47 -8.62
N GLY A 158 17.72 21.15 -8.37
CA GLY A 158 16.52 20.34 -8.50
C GLY A 158 15.44 20.70 -7.48
N VAL A 159 14.19 20.82 -7.97
CA VAL A 159 12.99 21.20 -7.22
C VAL A 159 11.82 20.35 -7.65
N VAL A 160 10.99 19.94 -6.69
CA VAL A 160 9.63 19.44 -6.91
C VAL A 160 8.63 20.50 -6.44
N SER A 161 7.85 21.06 -7.36
CA SER A 161 6.80 22.04 -7.04
C SER A 161 5.41 21.41 -7.20
N ARG A 162 4.50 21.70 -6.25
CA ARG A 162 3.07 21.41 -6.37
C ARG A 162 2.29 22.68 -6.72
N ILE A 163 1.36 22.57 -7.67
CA ILE A 163 0.52 23.68 -8.14
C ILE A 163 -0.95 23.28 -8.04
N THR A 164 -1.77 24.13 -7.42
CA THR A 164 -3.21 23.89 -7.22
C THR A 164 -4.04 25.09 -7.65
N GLN A 165 -5.26 24.85 -8.10
CA GLN A 165 -6.22 25.93 -8.41
C GLN A 165 -6.70 26.61 -7.11
N THR A 166 -6.68 27.94 -7.07
CA THR A 166 -7.26 28.74 -5.96
C THR A 166 -8.73 29.10 -6.20
N THR A 167 -9.27 28.70 -7.33
CA THR A 167 -10.68 28.81 -7.73
C THR A 167 -10.94 27.71 -8.76
N PRO A 168 -11.84 26.74 -8.50
CA PRO A 168 -12.09 25.63 -9.40
C PRO A 168 -12.40 26.06 -10.84
N GLY A 169 -11.83 25.34 -11.81
CA GLY A 169 -12.00 25.60 -13.24
C GLY A 169 -11.11 26.72 -13.81
N THR A 170 -10.09 27.21 -13.08
CA THR A 170 -9.09 28.11 -13.66
C THR A 170 -7.73 28.06 -12.93
N TRP A 171 -6.67 28.15 -13.73
CA TRP A 171 -5.29 28.30 -13.24
C TRP A 171 -4.88 29.77 -13.01
N ALA A 172 -5.77 30.73 -13.28
CA ALA A 172 -5.50 32.17 -13.13
C ALA A 172 -5.36 32.59 -11.65
N GLY A 173 -4.13 32.58 -11.14
CA GLY A 173 -3.83 32.84 -9.73
C GLY A 173 -3.69 31.57 -8.87
N SER A 174 -3.41 30.43 -9.53
CA SER A 174 -3.04 29.17 -8.90
C SER A 174 -2.00 29.32 -7.78
N GLN A 175 -2.15 28.57 -6.70
CA GLN A 175 -1.15 28.47 -5.66
C GLN A 175 0.03 27.64 -6.16
N HIS A 176 1.25 28.12 -5.92
CA HIS A 176 2.48 27.39 -6.18
C HIS A 176 3.22 27.19 -4.85
N LEU A 177 3.67 25.96 -4.61
CA LEU A 177 4.29 25.51 -3.38
C LEU A 177 5.45 24.58 -3.74
N ASP A 178 6.69 24.98 -3.45
CA ASP A 178 7.83 24.06 -3.56
C ASP A 178 7.76 23.03 -2.44
N LEU A 179 7.54 21.77 -2.80
CA LEU A 179 7.51 20.67 -1.84
C LEU A 179 8.93 20.34 -1.36
N LEU A 180 9.85 20.22 -2.31
CA LEU A 180 11.23 19.79 -2.05
C LEU A 180 12.21 20.59 -2.90
N ARG A 181 13.28 21.11 -2.28
CA ARG A 181 14.31 21.94 -2.94
C ARG A 181 15.71 21.53 -2.52
N GLY A 182 16.67 21.56 -3.45
CA GLY A 182 18.05 21.14 -3.19
C GLY A 182 18.40 19.77 -3.80
N LEU A 183 17.61 19.25 -4.73
CA LEU A 183 17.83 17.94 -5.34
C LEU A 183 18.99 18.00 -6.34
N PRO A 184 19.77 16.92 -6.50
CA PRO A 184 20.99 16.94 -7.29
C PRO A 184 20.70 17.09 -8.79
N ARG A 185 21.53 17.87 -9.48
CA ARG A 185 21.50 18.10 -10.92
C ARG A 185 22.93 18.08 -11.47
N ASN A 186 23.23 17.19 -12.40
CA ASN A 186 24.59 17.05 -12.94
C ASN A 186 24.94 18.27 -13.81
N LEU A 187 26.21 18.70 -13.87
CA LEU A 187 26.64 19.83 -14.70
C LEU A 187 26.31 19.73 -16.20
N GLU A 188 26.28 18.53 -16.78
CA GLU A 188 25.85 18.33 -18.17
C GLU A 188 24.32 18.41 -18.29
N ASN A 189 23.64 17.28 -18.50
CA ASN A 189 22.25 17.23 -18.95
C ASN A 189 21.31 16.32 -18.11
N HIS A 190 21.84 15.50 -17.20
CA HIS A 190 21.04 14.68 -16.28
C HIS A 190 20.41 15.55 -15.16
N SER A 191 19.17 15.28 -14.78
CA SER A 191 18.43 16.07 -13.78
C SER A 191 17.43 15.23 -12.97
N VAL A 192 16.57 15.91 -12.21
CA VAL A 192 15.29 15.37 -11.75
C VAL A 192 14.34 15.26 -12.96
N ASN A 193 13.77 14.09 -13.20
CA ASN A 193 13.04 13.79 -14.43
C ASN A 193 11.58 13.36 -14.13
N GLY A 194 11.07 12.30 -14.77
CA GLY A 194 9.69 11.80 -14.59
C GLY A 194 9.29 11.47 -13.16
N MET A 195 7.97 11.40 -12.93
CA MET A 195 7.34 11.17 -11.62
C MET A 195 6.08 10.33 -11.75
N GLN A 196 5.74 9.59 -10.69
CA GLN A 196 4.49 8.85 -10.53
C GLN A 196 4.00 9.00 -9.08
N ILE A 197 2.71 8.82 -8.83
CA ILE A 197 2.13 8.85 -7.48
C ILE A 197 1.58 7.47 -7.12
N SER A 198 1.67 7.06 -5.85
CA SER A 198 1.02 5.85 -5.36
C SER A 198 -0.51 5.98 -5.44
N SER A 199 -1.19 4.83 -5.51
CA SER A 199 -2.66 4.75 -5.65
C SER A 199 -3.44 5.33 -4.46
N ASP A 200 -2.79 5.46 -3.29
CA ASP A 200 -3.33 6.11 -2.09
C ASP A 200 -3.08 7.62 -2.04
N GLY A 201 -2.39 8.18 -3.04
CA GLY A 201 -2.04 9.60 -3.13
C GLY A 201 -0.95 10.09 -2.16
N ASN A 202 -0.35 9.21 -1.33
CA ASN A 202 0.55 9.63 -0.25
C ASN A 202 2.03 9.69 -0.66
N THR A 203 2.47 8.89 -1.62
CA THR A 203 3.88 8.79 -2.03
C THR A 203 4.08 9.31 -3.45
N LEU A 204 4.92 10.33 -3.63
CA LEU A 204 5.38 10.78 -4.94
C LEU A 204 6.74 10.16 -5.25
N TYR A 205 6.79 9.32 -6.28
CA TYR A 205 8.02 8.75 -6.81
C TYR A 205 8.66 9.71 -7.82
N LEU A 206 9.98 9.84 -7.77
CA LEU A 206 10.75 10.77 -8.62
C LEU A 206 12.03 10.10 -9.15
N ALA A 207 12.24 10.15 -10.47
CA ALA A 207 13.52 9.80 -11.08
C ALA A 207 14.58 10.91 -10.90
N ILE A 208 15.79 10.53 -10.49
CA ILE A 208 16.91 11.43 -10.24
C ILE A 208 18.17 10.91 -10.94
N GLY A 209 18.61 11.61 -11.98
CA GLY A 209 19.75 11.24 -12.80
C GLY A 209 21.09 11.22 -12.04
N GLY A 210 22.04 10.43 -12.56
CA GLY A 210 23.40 10.31 -12.05
C GLY A 210 24.30 11.49 -12.46
N HIS A 211 25.43 11.63 -11.77
CA HIS A 211 26.45 12.66 -12.05
C HIS A 211 27.66 12.14 -12.83
N THR A 212 27.68 10.86 -13.20
CA THR A 212 28.78 10.22 -13.94
C THR A 212 28.28 9.39 -15.12
N ASN A 213 29.19 8.95 -15.98
CA ASN A 213 28.84 8.10 -17.12
C ASN A 213 28.71 6.61 -16.75
N MET A 214 29.52 6.08 -15.82
CA MET A 214 29.54 4.66 -15.42
C MET A 214 29.97 4.48 -13.94
N GLY A 215 29.72 5.49 -13.09
CA GLY A 215 30.05 5.49 -11.67
C GLY A 215 31.33 6.26 -11.29
N ALA A 216 32.26 6.53 -12.21
CA ALA A 216 33.48 7.28 -11.93
C ALA A 216 33.48 8.71 -12.52
N PRO A 217 34.16 9.68 -11.85
CA PRO A 217 34.36 11.02 -12.39
C PRO A 217 35.09 11.04 -13.74
N SER A 218 34.69 11.96 -14.63
CA SER A 218 35.31 12.16 -15.95
C SER A 218 35.34 13.64 -16.35
N PHE A 219 36.17 14.00 -17.33
CA PHE A 219 36.25 15.38 -17.83
C PHE A 219 34.97 15.85 -18.53
N ASN A 220 34.16 14.94 -19.08
CA ASN A 220 32.92 15.31 -19.76
C ASN A 220 31.80 15.61 -18.74
N PHE A 221 31.77 14.87 -17.63
CA PHE A 221 30.88 15.10 -16.48
C PHE A 221 31.48 16.09 -15.45
N GLY A 222 32.27 17.07 -15.91
CA GLY A 222 32.81 18.16 -15.08
C GLY A 222 33.72 17.72 -13.91
N LEU A 223 34.26 16.50 -13.92
CA LEU A 223 34.96 15.85 -12.80
C LEU A 223 34.12 15.68 -11.53
N GLN A 224 32.79 15.70 -11.64
CA GLN A 224 31.90 15.34 -10.54
C GLN A 224 31.95 13.84 -10.25
N TRP A 225 31.78 13.49 -8.98
CA TRP A 225 31.37 12.15 -8.54
C TRP A 225 29.85 12.09 -8.40
N GLU A 226 29.31 10.89 -8.16
CA GLU A 226 27.91 10.75 -7.73
C GLU A 226 27.67 11.45 -6.38
N TYR A 227 26.51 12.09 -6.24
CA TYR A 227 26.02 12.70 -4.99
C TYR A 227 25.17 11.67 -4.23
N ALA A 228 24.88 11.92 -2.95
CA ALA A 228 24.12 10.98 -2.11
C ALA A 228 22.75 10.58 -2.70
N TRP A 229 22.08 11.54 -3.34
CA TRP A 229 20.74 11.37 -3.93
C TRP A 229 20.73 11.13 -5.45
N SER A 230 21.87 11.18 -6.14
CA SER A 230 21.91 10.99 -7.61
C SER A 230 21.87 9.51 -8.00
N ALA A 231 21.54 9.24 -9.26
CA ALA A 231 21.42 7.88 -9.82
C ALA A 231 20.45 6.99 -9.01
N ALA A 232 19.20 7.44 -8.88
CA ALA A 232 18.18 6.80 -8.04
C ALA A 232 16.75 7.13 -8.48
N ILE A 233 15.80 6.35 -7.98
CA ILE A 233 14.40 6.74 -7.87
C ILE A 233 14.08 6.90 -6.38
N ALA A 234 13.58 8.07 -6.01
CA ALA A 234 13.23 8.41 -4.65
C ALA A 234 11.72 8.29 -4.42
N ALA A 235 11.31 8.04 -3.18
CA ALA A 235 9.94 8.12 -2.71
C ALA A 235 9.80 9.30 -1.74
N ILE A 236 8.86 10.21 -2.01
CA ILE A 236 8.62 11.44 -1.25
C ILE A 236 7.29 11.32 -0.51
N ASP A 237 7.33 11.51 0.82
CA ASP A 237 6.19 11.41 1.72
C ASP A 237 5.40 12.73 1.70
N LEU A 238 4.28 12.75 0.98
CA LEU A 238 3.43 13.92 0.83
C LEU A 238 2.72 14.31 2.15
N PRO A 239 2.12 13.39 2.94
CA PRO A 239 1.62 13.69 4.28
C PRO A 239 2.64 14.32 5.22
N ALA A 240 3.88 13.83 5.26
CA ALA A 240 4.94 14.39 6.09
C ALA A 240 5.32 15.80 5.63
N LEU A 241 5.46 16.04 4.32
CA LEU A 241 5.65 17.38 3.78
C LEU A 241 4.45 18.30 4.07
N ASP A 242 3.23 17.78 4.07
CA ASP A 242 2.03 18.57 4.36
C ASP A 242 1.86 18.92 5.83
N ALA A 243 2.34 18.07 6.75
CA ALA A 243 2.46 18.38 8.17
C ALA A 243 3.49 19.48 8.49
N LEU A 244 4.48 19.73 7.62
CA LEU A 244 5.47 20.78 7.83
C LEU A 244 4.90 22.20 7.67
N PRO A 245 5.36 23.19 8.46
CA PRO A 245 4.92 24.58 8.32
C PRO A 245 5.44 25.19 7.01
N THR A 246 4.52 25.68 6.16
CA THR A 246 4.90 26.39 4.92
C THR A 246 5.70 27.65 5.23
N GLN A 247 6.92 27.71 4.71
CA GLN A 247 7.80 28.86 4.73
C GLN A 247 7.60 29.72 3.47
N ILE A 248 8.12 30.94 3.45
CA ILE A 248 8.06 31.84 2.29
C ILE A 248 9.49 32.07 1.77
N ASP A 249 9.67 31.86 0.47
CA ASP A 249 10.90 32.10 -0.25
C ASP A 249 11.17 33.60 -0.46
N ALA A 250 12.41 34.05 -0.29
CA ALA A 250 12.73 35.48 -0.25
C ALA A 250 12.92 36.09 -1.65
N GLU A 251 13.37 35.28 -2.61
CA GLU A 251 13.66 35.68 -3.98
C GLU A 251 12.41 35.63 -4.87
N SER A 252 11.63 34.53 -4.81
CA SER A 252 10.40 34.35 -5.60
C SER A 252 9.13 34.89 -4.92
N GLY A 253 9.07 34.84 -3.59
CA GLY A 253 7.86 35.07 -2.81
C GLY A 253 6.87 33.90 -2.78
N TYR A 254 7.24 32.73 -3.31
CA TYR A 254 6.42 31.51 -3.24
C TYR A 254 6.51 30.82 -1.87
N GLY A 255 5.57 29.91 -1.62
CA GLY A 255 5.63 29.03 -0.45
C GLY A 255 6.58 27.86 -0.69
N TYR A 256 7.23 27.36 0.36
CA TYR A 256 7.95 26.08 0.32
C TYR A 256 7.77 25.25 1.59
N LYS A 257 7.91 23.92 1.50
CA LYS A 257 7.86 22.98 2.63
C LYS A 257 9.24 22.62 3.15
N TYR A 258 10.08 21.99 2.33
CA TYR A 258 11.35 21.41 2.78
C TYR A 258 12.53 21.81 1.87
N ASN A 259 13.63 22.22 2.51
CA ASN A 259 14.96 22.32 1.88
C ASN A 259 15.74 21.06 2.27
N MET A 260 16.39 20.41 1.31
CA MET A 260 17.32 19.32 1.61
C MET A 260 18.47 19.83 2.50
N PRO A 261 18.86 19.09 3.55
CA PRO A 261 20.09 19.38 4.29
C PRO A 261 21.30 19.16 3.39
N THR A 262 22.36 19.94 3.59
CA THR A 262 23.57 19.95 2.75
C THR A 262 24.86 19.82 3.59
N LEU A 263 25.99 19.61 2.92
CA LEU A 263 27.32 19.63 3.56
C LEU A 263 27.81 21.06 3.84
N ASP A 264 28.38 21.29 5.02
CA ASP A 264 29.09 22.52 5.40
C ASP A 264 30.30 22.77 4.48
N ASP A 265 30.23 23.79 3.61
CA ASP A 265 31.27 24.11 2.63
C ASP A 265 32.27 25.13 3.23
N PRO A 266 33.50 24.72 3.57
CA PRO A 266 34.47 25.61 4.22
C PRO A 266 35.02 26.72 3.30
N SER A 267 34.59 26.79 2.03
CA SER A 267 34.85 27.91 1.14
C SER A 267 33.77 29.01 1.20
N ARG A 268 32.56 28.67 1.66
CA ARG A 268 31.39 29.58 1.77
C ARG A 268 31.24 30.15 3.19
N PRO A 269 30.45 31.23 3.36
CA PRO A 269 30.18 31.82 4.66
C PRO A 269 28.88 31.26 5.26
N ASN A 270 28.99 30.62 6.42
CA ASN A 270 27.87 30.11 7.21
C ASN A 270 26.89 31.19 7.72
N VAL A 271 25.56 30.97 7.61
CA VAL A 271 24.50 31.74 8.29
C VAL A 271 24.24 31.27 9.72
N SER A 272 24.39 29.97 9.96
CA SER A 272 24.37 29.31 11.27
C SER A 272 25.41 28.19 11.26
N ALA A 273 25.61 27.44 12.34
CA ALA A 273 26.71 26.45 12.37
C ALA A 273 26.35 25.21 11.52
N GLY A 274 27.04 25.01 10.40
CA GLY A 274 26.77 23.95 9.43
C GLY A 274 25.62 24.27 8.46
N VAL A 275 25.41 25.54 8.14
CA VAL A 275 24.43 26.01 7.13
C VAL A 275 24.98 27.26 6.46
N ASP A 276 25.13 27.25 5.14
CA ASP A 276 25.76 28.29 4.33
C ASP A 276 24.80 29.35 3.78
N VAL A 277 25.38 30.50 3.40
CA VAL A 277 24.65 31.57 2.70
C VAL A 277 24.26 31.07 1.31
N GLY A 278 22.99 30.70 1.17
CA GLY A 278 22.36 30.30 -0.08
C GLY A 278 21.60 28.96 0.00
N ASP A 279 21.71 28.21 1.10
CA ASP A 279 21.19 26.85 1.14
C ASP A 279 19.67 26.74 0.92
N PRO A 280 19.22 25.76 0.12
CA PRO A 280 19.96 24.57 -0.31
C PRO A 280 20.73 24.75 -1.63
N TRP A 281 20.76 25.96 -2.19
CA TRP A 281 21.38 26.25 -3.48
C TRP A 281 22.91 26.35 -3.39
N GLY A 282 23.57 26.08 -4.52
CA GLY A 282 25.01 26.21 -4.70
C GLY A 282 25.74 24.95 -4.28
N GLY A 283 25.54 23.85 -5.01
CA GLY A 283 26.16 22.56 -4.69
C GLY A 283 27.71 22.56 -4.68
N ASN A 284 28.36 23.55 -5.29
CA ASN A 284 29.82 23.73 -5.41
C ASN A 284 30.53 22.52 -6.03
N SER A 285 30.24 22.30 -7.31
CA SER A 285 30.88 21.33 -8.21
C SER A 285 32.39 21.55 -8.36
N ASP A 286 32.85 22.81 -8.39
CA ASP A 286 34.27 23.23 -8.46
C ASP A 286 35.10 22.66 -7.29
N TYR A 287 34.45 22.24 -6.20
CA TYR A 287 35.06 21.64 -5.02
C TYR A 287 34.45 20.26 -4.65
N HIS A 288 34.05 19.51 -5.69
CA HIS A 288 33.49 18.14 -5.63
C HIS A 288 32.13 18.02 -4.92
N GLY A 289 31.21 18.94 -5.23
CA GLY A 289 29.89 18.96 -4.61
C GLY A 289 29.99 19.33 -3.14
N ALA A 290 30.71 20.43 -2.84
CA ALA A 290 31.08 20.76 -1.47
C ALA A 290 29.89 21.12 -0.56
N ASN A 291 28.74 21.44 -1.14
CA ASN A 291 27.46 21.67 -0.47
C ASN A 291 26.37 20.71 -0.98
N GLN A 292 26.71 19.52 -1.46
CA GLN A 292 25.70 18.57 -1.95
C GLN A 292 24.66 18.21 -0.88
N ALA A 293 23.44 17.88 -1.30
CA ALA A 293 22.41 17.36 -0.41
C ALA A 293 22.82 16.02 0.24
N ILE A 294 22.51 15.86 1.53
CA ILE A 294 22.87 14.69 2.35
C ILE A 294 21.64 13.82 2.66
N ILE A 295 21.89 12.59 3.10
CA ILE A 295 20.87 11.67 3.62
C ILE A 295 20.92 11.70 5.16
N GLU A 296 19.78 11.95 5.80
CA GLU A 296 19.59 11.82 7.25
C GLU A 296 18.35 10.96 7.59
N PRO A 297 18.34 10.21 8.72
CA PRO A 297 17.17 9.45 9.13
C PRO A 297 15.96 10.34 9.47
N GLY A 298 14.78 10.00 8.95
CA GLY A 298 13.54 10.73 9.22
C GLY A 298 13.30 11.95 8.31
N MET A 299 14.02 12.06 7.19
CA MET A 299 13.66 12.98 6.10
C MET A 299 12.32 12.56 5.45
N PRO A 300 11.53 13.51 4.91
CA PRO A 300 10.28 13.23 4.18
C PRO A 300 10.51 12.73 2.74
N ILE A 301 11.66 12.10 2.51
CA ILE A 301 12.11 11.52 1.25
C ILE A 301 13.03 10.34 1.57
N THR A 302 12.90 9.25 0.84
CA THR A 302 13.71 8.03 0.95
C THR A 302 14.17 7.55 -0.43
N LEU A 303 15.17 6.68 -0.48
CA LEU A 303 15.53 5.95 -1.70
C LEU A 303 14.54 4.79 -1.87
N HIS A 304 13.97 4.62 -3.06
CA HIS A 304 13.07 3.51 -3.41
C HIS A 304 13.79 2.48 -4.28
N ALA A 305 14.56 2.95 -5.27
CA ALA A 305 15.45 2.14 -6.08
C ALA A 305 16.71 2.95 -6.42
N VAL A 306 17.82 2.28 -6.73
CA VAL A 306 19.14 2.90 -6.90
C VAL A 306 19.89 2.35 -8.10
N GLY A 307 20.85 3.12 -8.61
CA GLY A 307 21.76 2.67 -9.66
C GLY A 307 21.21 2.76 -11.08
N PHE A 308 20.47 3.82 -11.38
CA PHE A 308 20.12 4.20 -12.75
C PHE A 308 20.99 5.38 -13.18
N ARG A 309 21.66 5.31 -14.34
CA ARG A 309 22.59 6.33 -14.83
C ARG A 309 21.88 7.66 -15.12
N ASN A 310 20.75 7.61 -15.80
CA ASN A 310 19.76 8.67 -15.96
C ASN A 310 18.42 8.04 -16.35
N ALA A 311 17.67 7.57 -15.34
CA ALA A 311 16.26 7.23 -15.51
C ALA A 311 15.53 8.49 -15.95
N TYR A 312 15.05 8.54 -17.19
CA TYR A 312 14.38 9.73 -17.71
C TYR A 312 12.91 9.76 -17.29
N ASP A 313 12.26 8.59 -17.21
CA ASP A 313 10.85 8.52 -16.87
C ASP A 313 10.47 7.17 -16.24
N LEU A 314 9.32 7.12 -15.57
CA LEU A 314 8.77 5.91 -14.95
C LEU A 314 7.24 5.87 -15.06
N VAL A 315 6.69 4.66 -15.15
CA VAL A 315 5.25 4.40 -15.12
C VAL A 315 4.91 3.38 -14.04
N ILE A 316 3.85 3.64 -13.28
CA ILE A 316 3.17 2.63 -12.47
C ILE A 316 1.99 2.14 -13.30
N ARG A 317 1.97 0.84 -13.61
CA ARG A 317 0.90 0.21 -14.39
C ARG A 317 -0.38 0.05 -13.57
N GLU A 318 -1.51 -0.19 -14.24
CA GLU A 318 -2.80 -0.47 -13.56
C GLU A 318 -2.73 -1.65 -12.58
N ASP A 319 -1.82 -2.60 -12.81
CA ASP A 319 -1.55 -3.73 -11.89
C ASP A 319 -0.55 -3.40 -10.77
N GLY A 320 -0.26 -2.12 -10.53
CA GLY A 320 0.60 -1.60 -9.47
C GLY A 320 2.10 -1.77 -9.69
N ARG A 321 2.53 -2.42 -10.78
CA ARG A 321 3.95 -2.68 -11.06
C ARG A 321 4.64 -1.47 -11.69
N MET A 322 5.75 -1.03 -11.08
CA MET A 322 6.53 0.12 -11.53
C MET A 322 7.62 -0.26 -12.54
N PHE A 323 7.72 0.48 -13.63
CA PHE A 323 8.73 0.33 -14.67
C PHE A 323 9.44 1.64 -14.96
N THR A 324 10.71 1.59 -15.34
CA THR A 324 11.51 2.76 -15.74
C THR A 324 12.45 2.39 -16.88
N ILE A 325 12.93 3.40 -17.59
CA ILE A 325 13.92 3.28 -18.67
C ILE A 325 15.14 4.15 -18.37
N ASP A 326 16.33 3.54 -18.44
CA ASP A 326 17.60 4.17 -18.09
C ASP A 326 18.45 4.46 -19.33
N ASN A 327 19.00 5.67 -19.43
CA ASN A 327 19.86 6.05 -20.56
C ASN A 327 21.26 5.47 -20.41
N GLY A 328 21.71 4.69 -21.40
CA GLY A 328 22.97 3.97 -21.36
C GLY A 328 24.23 4.87 -21.35
N PRO A 329 25.37 4.35 -20.86
CA PRO A 329 26.67 5.03 -20.91
C PRO A 329 27.14 5.32 -22.34
N ASN A 330 27.97 6.36 -22.49
CA ASN A 330 28.55 6.77 -23.76
C ASN A 330 30.06 6.46 -23.88
N THR A 331 30.51 6.01 -25.06
CA THR A 331 31.92 5.64 -25.32
C THR A 331 32.88 6.81 -25.06
N GLY A 332 33.79 6.65 -24.10
CA GLY A 332 34.80 7.66 -23.77
C GLY A 332 34.28 8.86 -22.96
N TRP A 333 33.06 8.80 -22.42
CA TRP A 333 32.49 9.83 -21.55
C TRP A 333 32.71 9.59 -20.06
N GLY A 334 33.25 8.42 -19.68
CA GLY A 334 33.56 8.07 -18.29
C GLY A 334 33.40 6.57 -18.07
N GLY A 335 34.27 5.95 -17.27
CA GLY A 335 34.29 4.51 -17.02
C GLY A 335 33.88 4.10 -15.61
N GLU A 336 34.05 2.81 -15.33
CA GLU A 336 33.79 2.18 -14.03
C GLU A 336 34.63 2.80 -12.88
N PRO A 337 34.17 2.72 -11.61
CA PRO A 337 34.94 3.14 -10.44
C PRO A 337 36.31 2.47 -10.32
N GLY A 338 37.25 3.13 -9.64
CA GLY A 338 38.49 2.46 -9.21
C GLY A 338 38.15 1.41 -8.16
N ASN A 339 38.68 0.18 -8.27
CA ASN A 339 38.30 -0.97 -7.43
C ASN A 339 36.79 -1.32 -7.47
N GLU A 340 36.18 -1.24 -8.66
CA GLU A 340 34.86 -1.79 -9.00
C GLU A 340 34.62 -3.22 -8.45
N GLY A 341 33.34 -3.53 -8.18
CA GLY A 341 32.84 -4.85 -7.80
C GLY A 341 32.02 -4.85 -6.49
N PRO A 342 31.23 -5.89 -6.22
CA PRO A 342 30.15 -5.92 -5.21
C PRO A 342 30.65 -6.05 -3.76
N ALA A 343 31.93 -5.76 -3.52
CA ALA A 343 32.57 -5.86 -2.22
C ALA A 343 32.61 -4.52 -1.46
N GLY A 344 32.05 -3.43 -2.00
CA GLY A 344 32.05 -2.11 -1.34
C GLY A 344 33.45 -1.49 -1.16
N ASN A 345 34.41 -1.78 -2.06
CA ASN A 345 35.81 -1.30 -1.96
C ASN A 345 36.16 -0.25 -3.03
N CYS A 346 35.16 0.27 -3.76
CA CYS A 346 35.36 1.18 -4.88
C CYS A 346 35.68 2.62 -4.46
N ASN A 347 36.18 3.42 -5.39
CA ASN A 347 36.60 4.80 -5.17
C ASN A 347 36.44 5.69 -6.40
N ASN A 348 36.29 6.99 -6.14
CA ASN A 348 36.08 8.05 -7.14
C ASN A 348 37.37 8.49 -7.86
N ASN A 349 38.22 7.54 -8.26
CA ASN A 349 39.35 7.83 -9.15
C ASN A 349 38.86 8.17 -10.56
N VAL A 350 39.35 9.29 -11.11
CA VAL A 350 38.95 9.80 -12.43
C VAL A 350 39.22 8.75 -13.52
N ASN A 351 38.16 8.30 -14.20
CA ASN A 351 38.23 7.30 -15.27
C ASN A 351 37.56 7.85 -16.54
N ASN A 352 38.36 8.29 -17.52
CA ASN A 352 37.88 8.79 -18.81
C ASN A 352 37.73 7.67 -19.86
N GLY A 353 37.41 6.45 -19.42
CA GLY A 353 37.10 5.31 -20.26
C GLY A 353 35.62 5.22 -20.60
N GLY A 354 35.09 4.00 -20.49
CA GLY A 354 33.69 3.68 -20.76
C GLY A 354 33.39 3.31 -22.21
N GLY A 355 32.45 2.39 -22.39
CA GLY A 355 31.86 2.02 -23.67
C GLY A 355 30.51 2.70 -23.88
N THR A 356 29.99 2.62 -25.11
CA THR A 356 28.56 2.79 -25.33
C THR A 356 27.89 1.45 -25.04
N ILE A 357 26.86 1.49 -24.21
CA ILE A 357 25.96 0.36 -23.92
C ILE A 357 24.54 0.84 -24.24
N ASN A 358 23.68 -0.09 -24.66
CA ASN A 358 22.26 0.16 -24.91
C ASN A 358 21.53 0.84 -23.72
N ASP A 359 20.50 1.62 -24.02
CA ASP A 359 19.43 1.98 -23.08
C ASP A 359 18.62 0.72 -22.73
N ASN A 360 17.99 0.68 -21.55
CA ASN A 360 17.33 -0.53 -21.07
C ASN A 360 15.95 -0.26 -20.44
N LEU A 361 15.17 -1.34 -20.22
CA LEU A 361 13.91 -1.33 -19.48
C LEU A 361 14.06 -2.12 -18.17
N HIS A 362 13.67 -1.53 -17.05
CA HIS A 362 13.65 -2.19 -15.75
C HIS A 362 12.21 -2.36 -15.22
N TYR A 363 11.95 -3.52 -14.61
CA TYR A 363 10.85 -3.70 -13.65
C TYR A 363 11.39 -3.50 -12.24
N ILE A 364 10.96 -2.41 -11.60
CA ILE A 364 11.31 -2.08 -10.22
C ILE A 364 10.43 -2.94 -9.32
N ARG A 365 11.06 -3.82 -8.56
CA ARG A 365 10.38 -4.73 -7.63
C ARG A 365 11.13 -4.79 -6.31
N GLU A 366 10.38 -4.94 -5.23
CA GLU A 366 10.94 -5.39 -3.96
C GLU A 366 11.45 -6.83 -4.15
N LEU A 367 12.75 -7.04 -3.93
CA LEU A 367 13.39 -8.35 -4.07
C LEU A 367 13.23 -9.17 -2.79
N ILE A 368 13.37 -8.48 -1.66
CA ILE A 368 13.20 -8.93 -0.28
C ILE A 368 12.78 -7.66 0.50
N PRO A 369 11.87 -7.74 1.49
CA PRO A 369 11.53 -6.59 2.33
C PRO A 369 12.75 -5.82 2.85
N GLY A 370 12.81 -4.53 2.51
CA GLY A 370 13.90 -3.61 2.88
C GLY A 370 15.16 -3.66 1.99
N GLU A 371 15.21 -4.47 0.92
CA GLU A 371 16.30 -4.42 -0.07
C GLU A 371 15.93 -3.51 -1.26
N LEU A 372 16.71 -2.45 -1.48
CA LEU A 372 16.52 -1.54 -2.62
C LEU A 372 16.85 -2.24 -3.94
N TYR A 373 15.98 -2.10 -4.94
CA TYR A 373 16.28 -2.54 -6.30
C TYR A 373 17.53 -1.81 -6.85
N TYR A 374 18.49 -2.56 -7.42
CA TYR A 374 19.73 -2.01 -7.98
C TYR A 374 19.83 -2.17 -9.50
N GLY A 375 19.72 -1.06 -10.22
CA GLY A 375 19.76 -0.97 -11.70
C GLY A 375 21.13 -1.12 -12.36
N GLY A 376 22.23 -1.16 -11.60
CA GLY A 376 23.56 -1.53 -12.12
C GLY A 376 24.54 -0.40 -12.43
N HIS A 377 24.13 0.87 -12.40
CA HIS A 377 25.06 2.01 -12.41
C HIS A 377 25.64 2.26 -11.01
N PRO A 378 26.97 2.30 -10.80
CA PRO A 378 27.56 2.51 -9.48
C PRO A 378 27.32 3.91 -8.91
N ASN A 379 26.99 3.98 -7.61
CA ASN A 379 27.15 5.18 -6.80
C ASN A 379 28.18 4.89 -5.70
N PRO A 380 29.47 5.16 -5.94
CA PRO A 380 30.52 4.85 -4.96
C PRO A 380 30.31 5.52 -3.60
N LEU A 381 29.70 6.72 -3.57
CA LEU A 381 29.47 7.49 -2.34
C LEU A 381 28.45 6.80 -1.40
N ARG A 382 27.42 6.15 -1.96
CA ARG A 382 26.54 5.24 -1.21
C ARG A 382 27.20 3.89 -0.92
N ALA A 383 28.05 3.39 -1.82
CA ALA A 383 28.62 2.06 -1.71
C ALA A 383 29.76 1.91 -0.68
N ASN A 384 30.61 2.93 -0.57
CA ASN A 384 31.82 2.95 0.24
C ASN A 384 32.08 4.35 0.83
N PRO A 385 31.24 4.83 1.77
CA PRO A 385 31.50 6.11 2.44
C PRO A 385 32.90 6.15 3.10
N ASP A 386 33.23 5.19 3.97
CA ASP A 386 34.45 5.20 4.82
C ASP A 386 35.78 5.53 4.08
N ASP A 387 36.07 4.86 2.95
CA ASP A 387 37.36 5.02 2.27
C ASP A 387 37.36 6.20 1.28
N ILE A 388 36.21 6.58 0.72
CA ILE A 388 36.12 7.66 -0.28
C ILE A 388 36.49 9.03 0.31
N TYR A 389 36.24 9.26 1.60
CA TYR A 389 36.73 10.47 2.30
C TYR A 389 38.25 10.50 2.52
N ASN A 390 38.96 9.37 2.30
CA ASN A 390 40.39 9.21 2.57
C ASN A 390 41.26 8.95 1.31
N ALA A 391 40.65 8.63 0.16
CA ALA A 391 41.33 7.99 -0.98
C ALA A 391 42.04 8.93 -2.00
N THR A 392 43.17 9.52 -1.58
CA THR A 392 44.39 9.60 -2.42
C THR A 392 44.37 10.25 -3.82
N GLN A 393 43.97 11.52 -3.95
CA GLN A 393 44.50 12.41 -5.03
C GLN A 393 45.57 13.40 -4.52
N GLY A 394 45.65 13.63 -3.20
CA GLY A 394 46.63 14.55 -2.58
C GLY A 394 46.10 15.97 -2.37
N GLU A 395 44.90 16.26 -2.87
CA GLU A 395 44.04 17.36 -2.45
C GLU A 395 43.17 16.88 -1.28
N ALA A 396 42.74 17.79 -0.42
CA ALA A 396 42.03 17.45 0.82
C ALA A 396 40.52 17.53 0.59
N VAL A 397 39.81 16.43 0.84
CA VAL A 397 38.34 16.39 0.89
C VAL A 397 37.88 17.37 2.00
N PRO A 398 36.95 18.30 1.72
CA PRO A 398 36.67 19.41 2.64
C PRO A 398 35.78 19.06 3.84
N PHE A 399 35.09 17.92 3.82
CA PHE A 399 33.94 17.66 4.69
C PHE A 399 34.27 17.39 6.16
N SER A 400 33.35 17.84 7.01
CA SER A 400 33.32 17.55 8.44
C SER A 400 32.64 16.21 8.78
N ALA A 401 31.80 15.69 7.87
CA ALA A 401 30.94 14.52 8.03
C ALA A 401 30.63 13.86 6.67
N PRO A 402 30.20 12.58 6.63
CA PRO A 402 29.76 11.93 5.40
C PRO A 402 28.37 12.40 4.93
N PRO A 403 28.13 12.63 3.63
CA PRO A 403 26.78 12.88 3.10
C PRO A 403 25.86 11.65 3.07
N VAL A 404 26.39 10.45 3.33
CA VAL A 404 25.63 9.20 3.45
C VAL A 404 25.93 8.56 4.81
N PRO A 405 24.93 8.24 5.65
CA PRO A 405 25.17 7.56 6.92
C PRO A 405 25.80 6.19 6.70
N PHE A 406 26.82 5.82 7.50
CA PHE A 406 27.48 4.51 7.40
C PHE A 406 26.53 3.31 7.55
N SER A 407 25.40 3.49 8.24
CA SER A 407 24.33 2.49 8.37
C SER A 407 23.47 2.30 7.12
N MET A 408 23.63 3.17 6.11
CA MET A 408 22.97 3.11 4.80
C MET A 408 23.98 2.85 3.67
N ALA A 409 25.20 2.40 4.02
CA ALA A 409 26.19 2.00 3.03
C ALA A 409 25.71 0.74 2.28
N ASN A 410 25.72 0.78 0.95
CA ASN A 410 25.20 -0.29 0.10
C ASN A 410 26.30 -0.87 -0.83
N PRO A 411 27.10 -1.86 -0.37
CA PRO A 411 28.28 -2.37 -1.10
C PRO A 411 28.06 -2.84 -2.53
N VAL A 412 26.80 -3.10 -2.93
CA VAL A 412 26.44 -3.47 -4.31
C VAL A 412 26.59 -2.29 -5.27
N GLU A 413 26.45 -1.04 -4.80
CA GLU A 413 26.57 0.16 -5.65
C GLU A 413 28.03 0.49 -6.05
N CYS A 414 28.95 -0.46 -5.86
CA CYS A 414 30.30 -0.49 -6.45
C CYS A 414 30.40 -1.39 -7.70
N ASP A 415 29.39 -2.21 -8.00
CA ASP A 415 29.36 -3.30 -9.00
C ASP A 415 28.77 -2.77 -10.32
N TYR A 416 29.59 -2.49 -11.35
CA TYR A 416 29.02 -2.05 -12.64
C TYR A 416 28.41 -3.25 -13.37
N ARG A 417 27.09 -3.25 -13.52
CA ARG A 417 26.35 -4.33 -14.17
C ARG A 417 26.01 -3.91 -15.60
N ASN A 418 26.41 -4.75 -16.56
CA ASN A 418 26.19 -4.47 -17.98
C ASN A 418 24.84 -5.05 -18.48
N PRO A 419 23.91 -4.22 -18.96
CA PRO A 419 22.65 -4.66 -19.57
C PRO A 419 22.80 -5.65 -20.74
N GLU A 420 23.77 -5.42 -21.65
CA GLU A 420 24.03 -6.31 -22.80
C GLU A 420 24.56 -7.69 -22.40
N LEU A 421 24.97 -7.86 -21.13
CA LEU A 421 25.38 -9.13 -20.55
C LEU A 421 24.30 -9.72 -19.61
N GLY A 422 23.16 -9.05 -19.42
CA GLY A 422 22.07 -9.45 -18.54
C GLY A 422 22.45 -9.47 -17.05
N GLN A 423 23.34 -8.56 -16.62
CA GLN A 423 23.85 -8.53 -15.25
C GLN A 423 23.02 -7.64 -14.30
N ASP A 424 22.31 -6.67 -14.85
CA ASP A 424 21.54 -5.61 -14.17
C ASP A 424 20.09 -6.02 -13.84
N GLY A 425 19.61 -7.09 -14.45
CA GLY A 425 18.20 -7.51 -14.35
C GLY A 425 17.25 -6.71 -15.23
N SER A 426 17.75 -6.01 -16.26
CA SER A 426 16.92 -5.39 -17.30
C SER A 426 16.10 -6.43 -18.07
N LEU A 427 14.94 -6.01 -18.56
CA LEU A 427 13.97 -6.82 -19.30
C LEU A 427 14.17 -6.75 -20.82
N GLU A 428 14.60 -5.60 -21.33
CA GLU A 428 14.83 -5.32 -22.75
C GLU A 428 15.91 -4.25 -22.91
N ASN A 429 16.57 -4.20 -24.08
CA ASN A 429 17.70 -3.32 -24.38
C ASN A 429 17.64 -2.73 -25.80
N TRP A 430 17.84 -1.41 -25.94
CA TRP A 430 17.74 -0.68 -27.20
C TRP A 430 19.03 0.06 -27.61
N PRO A 431 19.46 -0.04 -28.88
CA PRO A 431 20.69 0.59 -29.38
C PRO A 431 20.48 2.07 -29.79
N TYR A 432 19.65 2.79 -29.04
CA TYR A 432 19.24 4.18 -29.25
C TYR A 432 18.63 4.71 -27.95
N SER A 433 18.61 6.04 -27.76
CA SER A 433 18.13 6.63 -26.51
C SER A 433 16.61 6.58 -26.40
N THR A 434 16.11 6.26 -25.21
CA THR A 434 14.69 6.28 -24.84
C THR A 434 14.41 7.22 -23.68
N ASN A 435 13.30 7.96 -23.72
CA ASN A 435 13.02 9.04 -22.79
C ASN A 435 11.72 8.84 -22.01
N GLY A 436 10.55 9.06 -22.62
CA GLY A 436 9.25 8.86 -21.97
C GLY A 436 8.77 7.40 -21.99
N ILE A 437 7.98 7.02 -20.99
CA ILE A 437 7.38 5.69 -20.84
C ILE A 437 5.91 5.78 -20.40
N THR A 438 5.04 4.98 -21.01
CA THR A 438 3.63 4.90 -20.59
C THR A 438 3.08 3.48 -20.78
N GLU A 439 1.92 3.20 -20.20
CA GLU A 439 1.14 1.99 -20.47
C GLU A 439 0.05 2.28 -21.50
N TYR A 440 -0.25 1.32 -22.37
CA TYR A 440 -1.44 1.38 -23.22
C TYR A 440 -2.54 0.50 -22.63
N THR A 441 -3.56 1.11 -22.03
CA THR A 441 -4.63 0.40 -21.29
C THR A 441 -5.90 0.16 -22.13
N GLY A 442 -6.07 0.87 -23.24
CA GLY A 442 -7.25 0.77 -24.10
C GLY A 442 -7.39 -0.55 -24.88
N THR A 443 -8.64 -0.96 -25.16
CA THR A 443 -8.99 -2.24 -25.81
C THR A 443 -8.93 -2.23 -27.34
N ASN A 444 -8.53 -1.11 -27.97
CA ASN A 444 -8.36 -0.99 -29.43
C ASN A 444 -7.51 -2.12 -30.05
N PHE A 445 -7.77 -2.41 -31.32
CA PHE A 445 -7.21 -3.55 -32.05
C PHE A 445 -7.55 -4.92 -31.43
N ALA A 446 -8.66 -4.99 -30.67
CA ALA A 446 -9.10 -6.14 -29.88
C ALA A 446 -8.06 -6.58 -28.84
N GLY A 447 -7.62 -5.62 -28.00
CA GLY A 447 -6.66 -5.82 -26.91
C GLY A 447 -5.21 -6.05 -27.35
N ALA A 448 -4.89 -5.95 -28.64
CA ALA A 448 -3.56 -6.30 -29.17
C ALA A 448 -2.41 -5.36 -28.73
N LEU A 449 -2.74 -4.27 -28.02
CA LEU A 449 -1.82 -3.35 -27.35
C LEU A 449 -2.06 -3.25 -25.84
N GLN A 450 -3.15 -3.83 -25.30
CA GLN A 450 -3.57 -3.63 -23.92
C GLN A 450 -2.55 -4.22 -22.93
N GLY A 451 -2.22 -3.45 -21.90
CA GLY A 451 -1.20 -3.81 -20.90
C GLY A 451 0.24 -3.76 -21.43
N ALA A 452 0.48 -3.26 -22.64
CA ALA A 452 1.81 -3.11 -23.20
C ALA A 452 2.44 -1.79 -22.77
N ILE A 453 3.74 -1.83 -22.48
CA ILE A 453 4.55 -0.63 -22.23
C ILE A 453 4.92 0.00 -23.57
N LEU A 454 4.78 1.31 -23.68
CA LEU A 454 5.23 2.12 -24.81
C LEU A 454 6.42 2.98 -24.38
N ALA A 455 7.56 2.82 -25.05
CA ALA A 455 8.78 3.59 -24.80
C ALA A 455 9.11 4.54 -25.97
N ALA A 456 9.39 5.81 -25.67
CA ALA A 456 9.64 6.85 -26.65
C ALA A 456 11.13 7.00 -26.99
N GLY A 457 11.52 6.61 -28.20
CA GLY A 457 12.88 6.73 -28.72
C GLY A 457 13.21 8.14 -29.24
N TRP A 458 14.19 8.79 -28.60
CA TRP A 458 14.59 10.17 -28.88
C TRP A 458 15.36 10.32 -30.20
N ASP A 459 16.49 9.64 -30.39
CA ASP A 459 17.30 9.78 -31.61
C ASP A 459 16.86 8.83 -32.73
N SER A 460 16.27 7.68 -32.38
CA SER A 460 15.69 6.74 -33.33
C SER A 460 14.35 7.20 -33.91
N THR A 461 13.65 8.11 -33.23
CA THR A 461 12.28 8.55 -33.54
C THR A 461 11.24 7.42 -33.53
N ASN A 462 11.53 6.29 -32.87
CA ASN A 462 10.61 5.15 -32.77
C ASN A 462 9.74 5.26 -31.51
N ILE A 463 8.46 4.88 -31.58
CA ILE A 463 7.77 4.36 -30.38
C ILE A 463 7.92 2.85 -30.40
N VAL A 464 8.48 2.29 -29.32
CA VAL A 464 8.62 0.85 -29.12
C VAL A 464 7.45 0.36 -28.27
N ARG A 465 6.82 -0.73 -28.71
CA ARG A 465 5.90 -1.53 -27.90
C ARG A 465 6.65 -2.67 -27.26
N VAL A 466 6.53 -2.80 -25.94
CA VAL A 466 6.97 -3.96 -25.16
C VAL A 466 5.75 -4.69 -24.64
N SER A 467 5.44 -5.84 -25.23
CA SER A 467 4.41 -6.74 -24.72
C SER A 467 5.00 -7.59 -23.61
N LEU A 468 4.37 -7.56 -22.44
CA LEU A 468 4.73 -8.38 -21.29
C LEU A 468 3.98 -9.72 -21.30
N GLY A 469 4.48 -10.64 -20.50
CA GLY A 469 3.82 -11.88 -20.09
C GLY A 469 4.52 -12.38 -18.83
N PHE A 470 3.87 -13.21 -18.03
CA PHE A 470 4.32 -13.47 -16.66
C PHE A 470 4.88 -14.87 -16.49
N ASP A 471 5.94 -15.01 -15.68
CA ASP A 471 6.51 -16.30 -15.33
C ASP A 471 5.71 -17.03 -14.23
N GLY A 472 6.19 -18.20 -13.80
CA GLY A 472 5.51 -18.98 -12.76
C GLY A 472 5.44 -18.31 -11.38
N ASN A 473 6.12 -17.17 -11.20
CA ASN A 473 6.21 -16.39 -9.98
C ASN A 473 5.67 -14.95 -10.19
N ASP A 474 4.87 -14.73 -11.23
CA ASP A 474 4.30 -13.43 -11.65
C ASP A 474 5.33 -12.31 -11.94
N ASN A 475 6.58 -12.68 -12.29
CA ASN A 475 7.55 -11.71 -12.78
C ASN A 475 7.27 -11.38 -14.26
N PRO A 476 7.27 -10.09 -14.66
CA PRO A 476 7.16 -9.70 -16.06
C PRO A 476 8.36 -10.20 -16.87
N THR A 477 8.05 -10.75 -18.03
CA THR A 477 8.97 -11.21 -19.06
C THR A 477 8.54 -10.63 -20.40
N VAL A 478 9.50 -10.26 -21.25
CA VAL A 478 9.18 -9.65 -22.55
C VAL A 478 8.80 -10.74 -23.56
N THR A 479 7.56 -10.69 -24.03
CA THR A 479 7.02 -11.63 -25.03
C THR A 479 7.16 -11.09 -26.45
N ALA A 480 7.13 -9.77 -26.62
CA ALA A 480 7.48 -9.07 -27.86
C ALA A 480 8.04 -7.68 -27.58
N SER A 481 8.94 -7.23 -28.45
CA SER A 481 9.53 -5.89 -28.45
C SER A 481 9.68 -5.45 -29.91
N ASP A 482 8.87 -4.48 -30.32
CA ASP A 482 8.78 -4.05 -31.72
C ASP A 482 8.46 -2.56 -31.88
N VAL A 483 8.94 -1.97 -32.98
CA VAL A 483 8.65 -0.57 -33.32
C VAL A 483 7.21 -0.49 -33.85
N LEU A 484 6.34 0.15 -33.06
CA LEU A 484 4.92 0.31 -33.35
C LEU A 484 4.69 1.36 -34.45
N PHE A 485 5.37 2.51 -34.35
CA PHE A 485 5.41 3.55 -35.38
C PHE A 485 6.60 4.51 -35.19
N THR A 486 6.82 5.40 -36.15
CA THR A 486 7.88 6.42 -36.11
C THR A 486 7.29 7.82 -35.94
N THR A 487 7.83 8.60 -35.01
CA THR A 487 7.37 9.94 -34.65
C THR A 487 7.85 11.05 -35.59
N GLY A 488 8.88 10.80 -36.40
CA GLY A 488 9.39 11.76 -37.39
C GLY A 488 10.03 13.03 -36.78
N GLY A 489 10.40 12.96 -35.51
CA GLY A 489 11.12 13.97 -34.73
C GLY A 489 11.58 13.33 -33.41
N ALA A 490 12.26 14.08 -32.55
CA ALA A 490 12.86 13.53 -31.35
C ALA A 490 11.87 13.59 -30.17
N ALA A 491 11.38 12.42 -29.73
CA ALA A 491 10.36 12.33 -28.69
C ALA A 491 11.00 12.38 -27.29
N LEU A 492 10.51 13.28 -26.42
CA LEU A 492 10.90 13.32 -25.01
C LEU A 492 9.91 12.61 -24.09
N ASP A 493 8.62 12.66 -24.43
CA ASP A 493 7.54 12.14 -23.58
C ASP A 493 6.39 11.57 -24.42
N ILE A 494 5.64 10.66 -23.84
CA ILE A 494 4.52 9.91 -24.42
C ILE A 494 3.46 9.65 -23.35
N THR A 495 2.20 9.94 -23.66
CA THR A 495 1.06 9.47 -22.86
C THR A 495 0.08 8.74 -23.77
N ALA A 496 -0.60 7.73 -23.26
CA ALA A 496 -1.71 7.07 -23.91
C ALA A 496 -3.02 7.45 -23.20
N GLN A 497 -4.13 7.24 -23.88
CA GLN A 497 -5.46 7.31 -23.31
C GLN A 497 -6.01 5.89 -23.28
N GLY A 498 -6.47 5.47 -22.10
CA GLY A 498 -7.18 4.22 -21.91
C GLY A 498 -8.54 4.23 -22.60
N ASP A 499 -9.40 3.29 -22.23
CA ASP A 499 -10.79 3.33 -22.68
C ASP A 499 -11.53 4.47 -21.94
N ASN A 500 -11.34 4.60 -20.62
CA ASN A 500 -11.99 5.62 -19.77
C ASN A 500 -11.48 7.05 -19.90
N ASP A 501 -10.50 7.29 -20.77
CA ASP A 501 -9.86 8.59 -20.93
C ASP A 501 -10.43 9.35 -22.14
N VAL A 502 -10.36 10.67 -22.09
CA VAL A 502 -10.78 11.51 -23.21
C VAL A 502 -10.01 11.18 -24.50
N PHE A 503 -10.75 10.92 -25.57
CA PHE A 503 -10.25 10.35 -26.83
C PHE A 503 -9.66 8.93 -26.66
N PRO A 504 -10.51 7.90 -26.42
CA PRO A 504 -10.08 6.54 -26.09
C PRO A 504 -9.04 5.93 -27.04
N GLY A 505 -8.07 5.22 -26.45
CA GLY A 505 -7.02 4.49 -27.18
C GLY A 505 -6.04 5.35 -27.99
N THR A 506 -6.08 6.67 -27.86
CA THR A 506 -5.14 7.57 -28.56
C THR A 506 -3.77 7.62 -27.88
N ILE A 507 -2.73 7.94 -28.65
CA ILE A 507 -1.38 8.16 -28.11
C ILE A 507 -0.91 9.57 -28.48
N TRP A 508 -0.32 10.27 -27.52
CA TRP A 508 0.11 11.66 -27.65
C TRP A 508 1.60 11.76 -27.30
N VAL A 509 2.39 12.46 -28.12
CA VAL A 509 3.87 12.48 -28.01
C VAL A 509 4.42 13.90 -28.03
N ALA A 510 5.23 14.23 -27.02
CA ALA A 510 6.00 15.47 -26.92
C ALA A 510 7.22 15.41 -27.87
N ASN A 511 7.11 16.05 -29.02
CA ASN A 511 8.01 15.80 -30.15
C ASN A 511 8.81 17.06 -30.55
N LEU A 512 10.14 17.05 -30.33
CA LEU A 512 11.04 18.15 -30.68
C LEU A 512 11.73 17.93 -32.03
N TYR A 513 11.64 18.93 -32.93
CA TYR A 513 12.37 18.88 -34.20
C TYR A 513 13.87 19.22 -34.08
N SER A 514 14.29 19.86 -32.98
CA SER A 514 15.70 20.14 -32.65
C SER A 514 15.85 20.71 -31.24
N LEU A 515 17.05 20.62 -30.67
CA LEU A 515 17.44 21.17 -29.36
C LEU A 515 17.28 22.71 -29.19
N GLY A 516 16.75 23.43 -30.18
CA GLY A 516 16.47 24.87 -30.12
C GLY A 516 15.23 25.32 -30.91
N GLY A 517 14.37 24.38 -31.33
CA GLY A 517 13.18 24.67 -32.14
C GLY A 517 11.87 24.59 -31.36
N ALA A 518 10.79 25.00 -32.00
CA ALA A 518 9.45 24.60 -31.58
C ALA A 518 9.28 23.09 -31.79
N GLY A 519 8.56 22.43 -30.88
CA GLY A 519 8.08 21.06 -31.09
C GLY A 519 6.66 21.04 -31.66
N VAL A 520 6.11 19.83 -31.77
CA VAL A 520 4.68 19.57 -31.95
C VAL A 520 4.21 18.55 -30.93
N ILE A 521 2.93 18.59 -30.62
CA ILE A 521 2.24 17.50 -29.95
C ILE A 521 1.67 16.62 -31.07
N ARG A 522 2.22 15.41 -31.21
CA ARG A 522 1.83 14.49 -32.28
C ARG A 522 0.90 13.40 -31.74
N ILE A 523 -0.23 13.23 -32.41
CA ILE A 523 -1.36 12.41 -32.01
C ILE A 523 -1.42 11.19 -32.94
N TYR A 524 -1.69 10.03 -32.37
CA TYR A 524 -1.94 8.78 -33.06
C TYR A 524 -3.35 8.32 -32.73
N GLU A 525 -4.27 8.49 -33.68
CA GLU A 525 -5.65 8.01 -33.55
C GLU A 525 -5.73 6.55 -34.02
N PRO A 526 -6.22 5.60 -33.20
CA PRO A 526 -6.31 4.20 -33.59
C PRO A 526 -7.24 4.01 -34.79
N GLY A 527 -6.88 3.09 -35.69
CA GLY A 527 -7.60 2.88 -36.95
C GLY A 527 -9.00 2.27 -36.80
N ASP A 528 -9.36 1.86 -35.60
CA ASP A 528 -10.66 1.40 -35.16
C ASP A 528 -11.24 2.26 -34.01
N PHE A 529 -10.79 3.53 -33.90
CA PHE A 529 -11.36 4.53 -32.97
C PHE A 529 -12.90 4.54 -33.04
N LEU A 530 -13.53 4.33 -31.88
CA LEU A 530 -14.98 4.16 -31.77
C LEU A 530 -15.74 5.43 -32.18
N THR A 531 -16.95 5.27 -32.74
CA THR A 531 -17.76 6.40 -33.22
C THR A 531 -19.16 6.34 -32.65
N CYS A 532 -19.26 6.47 -31.33
CA CYS A 532 -20.47 6.58 -30.52
C CYS A 532 -21.43 7.66 -31.06
N ASN A 533 -22.43 7.23 -31.85
CA ASN A 533 -23.45 8.08 -32.48
C ASN A 533 -24.85 7.40 -32.45
N GLY A 534 -25.01 6.36 -31.63
CA GLY A 534 -26.21 5.54 -31.52
C GLY A 534 -27.35 6.22 -30.77
N GLY A 535 -28.46 5.51 -30.69
CA GLY A 535 -29.63 5.87 -29.89
C GLY A 535 -29.57 5.35 -28.46
N PRO A 536 -30.45 5.83 -27.56
CA PRO A 536 -30.49 5.45 -26.13
C PRO A 536 -30.81 3.97 -25.84
N ASN A 537 -31.16 3.16 -26.84
CA ASN A 537 -31.35 1.70 -26.68
C ASN A 537 -30.38 0.93 -27.61
N GLU A 538 -29.27 1.55 -27.92
CA GLU A 538 -28.12 0.96 -28.59
C GLU A 538 -26.95 1.01 -27.59
N ASP A 539 -25.94 0.21 -27.90
CA ASP A 539 -24.71 -0.05 -27.16
C ASP A 539 -23.62 0.30 -28.18
N ASP A 540 -22.87 1.39 -27.94
CA ASP A 540 -22.06 2.07 -28.97
C ASP A 540 -20.58 1.61 -28.99
N ASP A 541 -20.10 1.04 -27.90
CA ASP A 541 -18.72 0.60 -27.65
C ASP A 541 -18.62 -0.91 -27.39
N GLY A 542 -19.63 -1.53 -26.77
CA GLY A 542 -19.81 -2.98 -26.72
C GLY A 542 -19.57 -3.63 -25.35
N ASP A 543 -19.66 -2.90 -24.24
CA ASP A 543 -19.44 -3.46 -22.90
C ASP A 543 -20.62 -4.31 -22.38
N GLY A 544 -21.84 -3.93 -22.73
CA GLY A 544 -23.09 -4.61 -22.38
C GLY A 544 -24.19 -3.68 -21.86
N TYR A 545 -23.85 -2.49 -21.36
CA TYR A 545 -24.83 -1.49 -20.93
C TYR A 545 -25.50 -0.82 -22.13
N LEU A 546 -26.50 0.02 -21.85
CA LEU A 546 -27.16 0.82 -22.87
C LEU A 546 -26.75 2.28 -22.73
N ASN A 547 -26.58 2.95 -23.88
CA ASN A 547 -26.34 4.39 -24.02
C ASN A 547 -27.19 5.30 -23.12
N GLN A 548 -28.36 4.86 -22.65
CA GLN A 548 -29.23 5.59 -21.72
C GLN A 548 -28.88 5.35 -20.25
N ASP A 549 -28.54 4.11 -19.88
CA ASP A 549 -28.15 3.75 -18.52
C ASP A 549 -26.88 4.50 -18.13
N GLU A 550 -25.87 4.45 -18.99
CA GLU A 550 -24.63 5.21 -18.89
C GLU A 550 -24.87 6.73 -18.75
N ILE A 551 -25.75 7.30 -19.58
CA ILE A 551 -26.14 8.72 -19.50
C ILE A 551 -26.80 9.07 -18.16
N ASP A 552 -27.60 8.16 -17.58
CA ASP A 552 -28.29 8.39 -16.32
C ASP A 552 -27.33 8.23 -15.11
N ASN A 553 -26.29 7.39 -15.23
CA ASN A 553 -25.21 7.26 -14.23
C ASN A 553 -24.10 8.31 -14.39
N GLY A 554 -23.96 8.90 -15.58
CA GLY A 554 -22.91 9.86 -15.93
C GLY A 554 -21.60 9.25 -16.45
N SER A 555 -21.64 8.00 -16.93
CA SER A 555 -20.49 7.31 -17.52
C SER A 555 -20.41 7.54 -19.05
N ASP A 556 -19.25 7.31 -19.68
CA ASP A 556 -19.04 7.62 -21.10
C ASP A 556 -19.28 6.43 -22.03
N LYS A 557 -20.45 6.49 -22.67
CA LYS A 557 -20.96 5.72 -23.81
C LYS A 557 -20.13 5.76 -25.11
N CYS A 558 -18.82 5.88 -24.97
CA CYS A 558 -17.81 5.78 -26.00
C CYS A 558 -16.62 4.90 -25.55
N SER A 559 -16.68 4.35 -24.33
CA SER A 559 -15.62 3.64 -23.62
C SER A 559 -16.16 2.30 -23.10
N PRO A 560 -15.69 1.15 -23.61
CA PRO A 560 -16.12 -0.16 -23.11
C PRO A 560 -15.48 -0.53 -21.75
N ALA A 561 -14.90 0.43 -21.05
CA ALA A 561 -14.48 0.32 -19.65
C ALA A 561 -15.21 1.33 -18.74
N SER A 562 -16.07 2.19 -19.29
CA SER A 562 -16.77 3.24 -18.53
C SER A 562 -18.10 2.71 -18.02
N ILE A 563 -18.03 1.52 -17.44
CA ILE A 563 -19.19 0.81 -16.92
C ILE A 563 -19.84 1.65 -15.80
N PRO A 564 -21.17 1.78 -15.78
CA PRO A 564 -21.90 2.16 -14.59
C PRO A 564 -21.55 1.25 -13.39
N PRO A 565 -21.78 1.70 -12.14
CA PRO A 565 -21.76 0.80 -11.00
C PRO A 565 -22.84 -0.28 -11.17
N ASP A 566 -22.40 -1.52 -11.28
CA ASP A 566 -23.19 -2.76 -11.31
C ASP A 566 -22.57 -3.70 -10.25
N GLN A 567 -23.39 -4.17 -9.33
CA GLN A 567 -22.98 -4.94 -8.16
C GLN A 567 -23.07 -6.47 -8.38
N ASP A 568 -23.80 -6.95 -9.40
CA ASP A 568 -24.00 -8.39 -9.67
C ASP A 568 -23.51 -8.86 -11.06
N GLY A 569 -23.42 -7.95 -12.05
CA GLY A 569 -22.96 -8.21 -13.40
C GLY A 569 -24.04 -8.61 -14.42
N ASP A 570 -25.31 -8.24 -14.21
CA ASP A 570 -26.43 -8.39 -15.14
C ASP A 570 -26.36 -7.45 -16.36
N PHE A 571 -25.58 -6.36 -16.28
CA PHE A 571 -25.48 -5.25 -17.24
C PHE A 571 -26.67 -4.27 -17.22
N VAL A 572 -27.24 -4.07 -16.04
CA VAL A 572 -28.07 -2.91 -15.66
C VAL A 572 -27.41 -2.29 -14.42
N SER A 573 -27.26 -0.97 -14.37
CA SER A 573 -26.62 -0.35 -13.21
C SER A 573 -27.51 -0.35 -11.96
N ASN A 574 -26.90 -0.24 -10.78
CA ASN A 574 -27.56 -0.03 -9.48
C ASN A 574 -28.53 1.20 -9.43
N LEU A 575 -28.57 2.05 -10.47
CA LEU A 575 -29.47 3.19 -10.60
C LEU A 575 -30.75 2.87 -11.38
N ASN A 576 -30.69 1.85 -12.24
CA ASN A 576 -31.78 1.44 -13.13
C ASN A 576 -32.28 0.01 -12.84
N ASP A 577 -31.50 -0.80 -12.13
CA ASP A 577 -31.96 -2.05 -11.54
C ASP A 577 -32.76 -1.79 -10.25
N PRO A 578 -33.73 -2.66 -9.90
CA PRO A 578 -34.44 -2.63 -8.63
C PRO A 578 -34.20 -3.85 -7.72
N ASP A 579 -33.17 -4.67 -7.97
CA ASP A 579 -32.81 -5.93 -7.28
C ASP A 579 -31.26 -6.04 -7.22
N ASP A 580 -30.58 -5.01 -6.68
CA ASP A 580 -29.13 -4.70 -6.78
C ASP A 580 -28.07 -5.82 -6.48
N ASP A 581 -28.46 -7.00 -6.01
CA ASP A 581 -27.57 -8.18 -5.88
C ASP A 581 -28.13 -9.49 -6.48
N ASN A 582 -29.27 -9.41 -7.18
CA ASN A 582 -30.00 -10.47 -7.87
C ASN A 582 -30.41 -11.69 -7.02
N ASP A 583 -30.57 -11.56 -5.69
CA ASP A 583 -31.15 -12.63 -4.86
C ASP A 583 -32.66 -12.85 -5.13
N GLY A 584 -33.36 -11.82 -5.66
CA GLY A 584 -34.80 -11.80 -5.91
C GLY A 584 -35.64 -10.99 -4.90
N LEU A 585 -34.99 -10.18 -4.05
CA LEU A 585 -35.58 -9.21 -3.14
C LEU A 585 -35.27 -7.79 -3.60
N LEU A 586 -36.30 -7.09 -4.09
CA LEU A 586 -36.15 -5.69 -4.53
C LEU A 586 -35.62 -4.78 -3.41
N ASP A 587 -34.73 -3.82 -3.68
CA ASP A 587 -34.08 -2.93 -2.69
C ASP A 587 -35.03 -2.05 -1.84
N LEU A 588 -36.31 -1.94 -2.22
CA LEU A 588 -37.37 -1.39 -1.36
C LEU A 588 -37.83 -2.36 -0.25
N SER A 589 -37.21 -3.54 -0.15
CA SER A 589 -37.58 -4.63 0.76
C SER A 589 -36.40 -5.46 1.23
N ASP A 590 -35.25 -5.47 0.53
CA ASP A 590 -34.02 -6.06 1.08
C ASP A 590 -33.27 -5.11 2.01
N VAL A 591 -33.02 -5.60 3.22
CA VAL A 591 -32.29 -4.92 4.28
C VAL A 591 -30.77 -5.04 4.13
N PHE A 592 -30.28 -5.88 3.20
CA PHE A 592 -28.87 -6.16 2.93
C PHE A 592 -28.48 -6.05 1.44
N ALA A 593 -29.09 -5.11 0.71
CA ALA A 593 -29.15 -4.97 -0.77
C ALA A 593 -27.82 -4.80 -1.56
N ILE A 594 -26.69 -5.26 -1.02
CA ILE A 594 -25.43 -5.51 -1.75
C ILE A 594 -24.77 -6.84 -1.31
N ASP A 595 -25.51 -7.76 -0.68
CA ASP A 595 -25.07 -9.07 -0.21
C ASP A 595 -26.18 -10.12 -0.44
N ALA A 596 -26.13 -10.78 -1.61
CA ALA A 596 -27.04 -11.84 -2.05
C ALA A 596 -27.07 -13.10 -1.16
N GLN A 597 -26.33 -13.11 -0.04
CA GLN A 597 -26.47 -14.10 1.03
C GLN A 597 -27.32 -13.60 2.20
N ASN A 598 -27.87 -12.39 2.17
CA ASN A 598 -28.65 -11.75 3.24
C ASN A 598 -27.92 -11.82 4.61
N GLY A 599 -26.62 -11.52 4.62
CA GLY A 599 -25.74 -11.63 5.79
C GLY A 599 -25.32 -13.05 6.17
N LYS A 600 -25.67 -14.08 5.39
CA LYS A 600 -25.26 -15.47 5.65
C LYS A 600 -23.83 -15.80 5.24
N GLY A 601 -23.15 -14.88 4.56
CA GLY A 601 -21.70 -14.97 4.32
C GLY A 601 -20.85 -14.55 5.52
N THR A 602 -21.44 -13.81 6.49
CA THR A 602 -20.72 -13.19 7.60
C THR A 602 -20.67 -14.13 8.81
N ASP A 603 -19.64 -14.98 8.85
CA ASP A 603 -19.29 -15.81 10.02
C ASP A 603 -18.84 -14.97 11.24
N LEU A 604 -18.84 -15.58 12.43
CA LEU A 604 -18.34 -14.95 13.66
C LEU A 604 -16.87 -15.37 13.94
N PRO A 605 -15.97 -14.45 14.33
CA PRO A 605 -16.21 -13.03 14.61
C PRO A 605 -16.17 -12.14 13.36
N ALA A 606 -16.99 -11.08 13.38
CA ALA A 606 -16.98 -9.99 12.42
C ALA A 606 -16.84 -8.67 13.21
N ASP A 607 -15.59 -8.24 13.40
CA ASP A 607 -15.25 -7.03 14.15
C ASP A 607 -14.59 -6.01 13.20
N TYR A 608 -15.14 -4.80 13.10
CA TYR A 608 -14.77 -3.79 12.11
C TYR A 608 -14.31 -2.47 12.74
N ASN A 609 -13.04 -2.13 12.50
CA ASN A 609 -12.54 -0.75 12.62
C ASN A 609 -12.84 -0.01 11.32
N PHE A 610 -13.21 1.27 11.38
CA PHE A 610 -13.66 2.03 10.20
C PHE A 610 -12.49 2.60 9.37
N ASP A 611 -11.63 1.71 8.90
CA ASP A 611 -10.38 2.00 8.19
C ASP A 611 -10.53 2.10 6.66
N PHE A 612 -11.77 2.28 6.16
CA PHE A 612 -12.09 2.27 4.73
C PHE A 612 -11.96 3.65 4.06
N ALA A 613 -11.80 3.66 2.73
CA ALA A 613 -11.37 4.85 1.98
C ALA A 613 -12.50 5.83 1.62
N GLU A 614 -13.68 5.33 1.21
CA GLU A 614 -14.73 6.14 0.60
C GLU A 614 -16.05 6.11 1.40
N PRO A 615 -16.79 7.24 1.52
CA PRO A 615 -18.05 7.28 2.26
C PRO A 615 -19.21 6.64 1.49
N GLY A 616 -19.72 5.51 1.98
CA GLY A 616 -20.91 4.86 1.44
C GLY A 616 -21.08 3.42 1.94
N LEU A 617 -21.78 2.59 1.16
CA LEU A 617 -21.80 1.13 1.34
C LEU A 617 -20.62 0.44 0.64
N ILE A 618 -20.35 0.80 -0.62
CA ILE A 618 -19.30 0.19 -1.45
C ILE A 618 -17.93 0.38 -0.77
N GLY A 619 -17.21 -0.71 -0.53
CA GLY A 619 -15.92 -0.70 0.17
C GLY A 619 -16.00 -0.52 1.69
N SER A 620 -17.20 -0.36 2.26
CA SER A 620 -17.44 -0.31 3.70
C SER A 620 -17.69 -1.72 4.29
N PRO A 621 -17.72 -1.89 5.63
CA PRO A 621 -18.14 -3.15 6.25
C PRO A 621 -19.66 -3.36 6.29
N PHE A 622 -20.46 -2.41 5.81
CA PHE A 622 -21.92 -2.46 5.85
C PHE A 622 -22.50 -3.01 4.54
N THR A 623 -23.55 -3.84 4.65
CA THR A 623 -24.25 -4.44 3.50
C THR A 623 -25.63 -3.84 3.24
N GLY A 624 -26.11 -2.89 4.05
CA GLY A 624 -27.37 -2.19 3.80
C GLY A 624 -27.68 -1.07 4.79
N LEU A 625 -28.92 -0.57 4.76
CA LEU A 625 -29.45 0.43 5.69
C LEU A 625 -30.81 0.01 6.26
N MET A 626 -31.16 0.58 7.42
CA MET A 626 -32.43 0.33 8.10
C MET A 626 -33.64 0.77 7.27
N LEU A 627 -34.34 -0.16 6.60
CA LEU A 627 -35.38 0.20 5.62
C LEU A 627 -36.71 0.66 6.23
N ASP A 628 -37.39 1.57 5.51
CA ASP A 628 -38.77 2.03 5.77
C ASP A 628 -39.84 1.32 4.89
N GLY A 629 -39.42 0.53 3.90
CA GLY A 629 -40.29 -0.19 2.96
C GLY A 629 -40.91 0.67 1.85
N THR A 630 -40.41 1.89 1.64
CA THR A 630 -40.94 2.88 0.67
C THR A 630 -39.88 3.74 -0.04
N THR A 631 -38.68 3.86 0.52
CA THR A 631 -37.53 4.61 0.00
C THR A 631 -36.41 3.62 -0.34
N ASN A 632 -35.73 3.77 -1.47
CA ASN A 632 -34.56 2.94 -1.83
C ASN A 632 -33.38 3.31 -0.89
N TYR A 633 -32.52 2.35 -0.55
CA TYR A 633 -31.45 2.55 0.43
C TYR A 633 -30.47 3.67 0.04
N ARG A 634 -30.25 3.90 -1.27
CA ARG A 634 -29.36 4.95 -1.81
C ARG A 634 -29.90 6.37 -1.53
N ASP A 635 -31.21 6.54 -1.41
CA ASP A 635 -31.86 7.80 -1.02
C ASP A 635 -31.81 8.05 0.51
N MET A 636 -31.35 7.08 1.32
CA MET A 636 -31.32 7.18 2.79
C MET A 636 -30.02 7.76 3.37
N TYR A 637 -29.03 8.10 2.54
CA TYR A 637 -27.79 8.75 2.97
C TYR A 637 -27.24 9.69 1.89
N ASP A 638 -26.31 10.57 2.26
CA ASP A 638 -25.56 11.43 1.35
C ASP A 638 -24.06 11.25 1.67
N PRO A 639 -23.25 10.70 0.75
CA PRO A 639 -21.79 10.61 0.90
C PRO A 639 -21.13 11.96 1.23
N GLY A 640 -21.69 13.08 0.76
CA GLY A 640 -21.19 14.43 1.04
C GLY A 640 -21.48 14.95 2.44
N ASN A 641 -22.19 14.18 3.28
CA ASN A 641 -22.47 14.46 4.70
C ASN A 641 -21.81 13.41 5.63
N MET A 642 -20.83 12.67 5.10
CA MET A 642 -20.14 11.59 5.78
C MET A 642 -18.63 11.79 5.66
N THR A 643 -17.93 11.69 6.79
CA THR A 643 -16.47 11.73 6.87
C THR A 643 -15.97 10.37 7.34
N VAL A 644 -15.21 9.69 6.48
CA VAL A 644 -14.36 8.55 6.85
C VAL A 644 -12.91 9.04 6.91
N ILE A 645 -12.13 8.55 7.88
CA ILE A 645 -10.70 8.85 7.96
C ILE A 645 -9.97 7.52 8.12
N GLY A 646 -9.68 6.84 7.01
CA GLY A 646 -9.19 5.45 7.02
C GLY A 646 -7.92 5.22 7.85
N ALA A 647 -7.02 6.20 7.94
CA ALA A 647 -5.81 6.11 8.77
C ALA A 647 -6.04 6.41 10.27
N ALA A 648 -7.29 6.67 10.69
CA ALA A 648 -7.67 7.01 12.06
C ALA A 648 -8.84 6.17 12.61
N GLY A 649 -9.37 5.22 11.82
CA GLY A 649 -10.43 4.30 12.24
C GLY A 649 -11.68 4.98 12.76
N VAL A 650 -12.24 5.92 11.97
CA VAL A 650 -13.47 6.64 12.33
C VAL A 650 -14.47 6.73 11.19
N PHE A 651 -15.71 6.40 11.54
CA PHE A 651 -16.91 6.63 10.73
C PHE A 651 -17.69 7.78 11.35
N THR A 652 -17.86 8.87 10.61
CA THR A 652 -18.55 10.08 11.08
C THR A 652 -19.70 10.47 10.15
N ILE A 653 -20.87 10.71 10.74
CA ILE A 653 -21.94 11.48 10.10
C ILE A 653 -21.77 12.93 10.56
N ASP A 654 -21.63 13.88 9.64
CA ASP A 654 -21.23 15.25 9.97
C ASP A 654 -22.40 16.12 10.46
N GLU A 655 -23.52 16.13 9.73
CA GLU A 655 -24.79 16.69 10.18
C GLU A 655 -25.86 15.59 10.31
N VAL A 656 -25.99 15.01 11.52
CA VAL A 656 -27.04 14.01 11.82
C VAL A 656 -28.44 14.63 11.67
N PRO A 657 -29.36 14.02 10.90
CA PRO A 657 -30.67 14.59 10.62
C PRO A 657 -31.66 14.55 11.80
N ASN A 658 -32.74 15.30 11.64
CA ASN A 658 -33.85 15.38 12.60
C ASN A 658 -34.85 14.24 12.39
N GLY A 659 -35.31 13.64 13.49
CA GLY A 659 -36.27 12.55 13.49
C GLY A 659 -36.47 11.98 14.89
N ASP A 660 -36.88 10.72 14.98
CA ASP A 660 -36.58 9.82 16.09
C ASP A 660 -36.42 8.41 15.49
N ALA A 661 -36.15 7.39 16.30
CA ALA A 661 -36.27 5.98 15.87
C ALA A 661 -37.66 5.38 16.18
N LEU A 662 -38.61 6.19 16.68
CA LEU A 662 -39.77 5.69 17.42
C LEU A 662 -41.10 5.99 16.71
N GLY A 663 -41.80 4.95 16.26
CA GLY A 663 -43.13 5.04 15.66
C GLY A 663 -43.21 6.05 14.49
N THR A 664 -44.21 6.95 14.49
CA THR A 664 -44.46 7.85 13.34
C THR A 664 -43.50 9.05 13.23
N LEU A 665 -42.33 8.99 13.86
CA LEU A 665 -41.19 9.90 13.63
C LEU A 665 -39.94 9.13 13.16
N ASN A 666 -40.07 7.80 13.00
CA ASN A 666 -39.06 6.91 12.47
C ASN A 666 -38.77 7.27 11.00
N SER A 667 -37.51 7.53 10.72
CA SER A 667 -36.98 8.03 9.44
C SER A 667 -35.45 7.92 9.46
N GLN A 668 -34.95 6.73 9.82
CA GLN A 668 -33.56 6.51 10.24
C GLN A 668 -32.56 6.47 9.07
N ALA A 669 -32.42 7.62 8.41
CA ALA A 669 -31.33 7.91 7.48
C ALA A 669 -29.96 7.67 8.13
N TYR A 670 -28.97 7.23 7.35
CA TYR A 670 -27.62 6.85 7.80
C TYR A 670 -27.56 5.73 8.87
N ALA A 671 -28.62 4.94 9.06
CA ALA A 671 -28.62 3.79 9.95
C ALA A 671 -28.05 2.53 9.25
N PHE A 672 -26.77 2.61 8.86
CA PHE A 672 -26.05 1.54 8.18
C PHE A 672 -25.95 0.27 9.02
N GLN A 673 -26.01 -0.89 8.36
CA GLN A 673 -25.99 -2.21 8.98
C GLN A 673 -25.26 -3.24 8.14
N PHE A 674 -24.81 -4.31 8.80
CA PHE A 674 -24.40 -5.55 8.17
C PHE A 674 -25.22 -6.71 8.76
N GLY A 675 -25.38 -7.77 7.98
CA GLY A 675 -25.97 -9.01 8.48
C GLY A 675 -24.89 -9.95 9.01
N ALA A 676 -25.13 -10.59 10.14
CA ALA A 676 -24.23 -11.58 10.76
C ALA A 676 -24.93 -12.92 10.99
N ASP A 677 -24.33 -14.04 10.57
CA ASP A 677 -24.97 -15.34 10.74
C ASP A 677 -24.83 -15.88 12.15
N THR A 678 -25.98 -15.96 12.82
CA THR A 678 -26.13 -16.47 14.18
C THR A 678 -26.79 -17.86 14.17
N CYS A 679 -26.67 -18.61 13.07
CA CYS A 679 -27.34 -19.90 12.89
C CYS A 679 -26.92 -20.96 13.93
N ASP A 680 -25.74 -20.78 14.53
CA ASP A 680 -25.21 -21.62 15.60
C ASP A 680 -25.89 -21.31 16.95
N ARG A 681 -27.21 -21.52 16.99
CA ARG A 681 -28.16 -21.25 18.11
C ARG A 681 -27.82 -21.94 19.44
N CYS A 682 -26.69 -22.62 19.54
CA CYS A 682 -26.15 -23.17 20.78
C CYS A 682 -25.16 -22.22 21.47
N ASN A 683 -24.61 -21.24 20.75
CA ASN A 683 -23.49 -20.42 21.19
C ASN A 683 -23.96 -18.96 21.43
N PRO A 684 -23.84 -18.44 22.67
CA PRO A 684 -24.07 -17.02 22.93
C PRO A 684 -23.04 -16.15 22.20
N PHE A 685 -23.42 -14.92 21.87
CA PHE A 685 -22.57 -13.95 21.17
C PHE A 685 -22.69 -12.55 21.78
N VAL A 686 -21.78 -11.64 21.41
CA VAL A 686 -21.77 -10.24 21.83
C VAL A 686 -21.71 -9.38 20.59
N ALA A 687 -22.71 -8.51 20.39
CA ALA A 687 -22.64 -7.41 19.45
C ALA A 687 -22.27 -6.13 20.21
N TYR A 688 -21.42 -5.27 19.63
CA TYR A 688 -20.87 -4.10 20.33
C TYR A 688 -20.45 -2.96 19.39
N THR A 689 -20.17 -1.80 19.97
CA THR A 689 -19.59 -0.63 19.27
C THR A 689 -18.85 0.27 20.27
N ALA A 690 -17.94 1.13 19.77
CA ALA A 690 -17.41 2.25 20.53
C ALA A 690 -17.50 3.59 19.79
N MET A 691 -17.61 4.67 20.56
CA MET A 691 -17.80 6.03 20.09
C MET A 691 -16.81 6.98 20.75
N SER A 692 -16.23 7.87 19.95
CA SER A 692 -15.29 8.89 20.42
C SER A 692 -16.05 10.12 20.94
N ALA A 693 -15.80 10.50 22.20
CA ALA A 693 -16.32 11.71 22.86
C ALA A 693 -17.80 12.06 22.55
N PRO A 694 -18.76 11.13 22.69
CA PRO A 694 -20.12 11.29 22.16
C PRO A 694 -20.89 12.48 22.75
N LEU A 695 -21.61 13.19 21.88
CA LEU A 695 -22.48 14.34 22.19
C LEU A 695 -21.78 15.55 22.84
N GLN A 696 -20.52 15.84 22.50
CA GLN A 696 -19.76 17.00 23.02
C GLN A 696 -19.89 18.29 22.19
N SER A 697 -20.94 18.44 21.38
CA SER A 697 -21.16 19.60 20.49
C SER A 697 -21.64 20.87 21.24
N VAL A 698 -21.79 21.98 20.51
CA VAL A 698 -21.64 23.33 21.08
C VAL A 698 -22.90 23.87 21.80
N ALA A 699 -22.69 24.28 23.06
CA ALA A 699 -23.53 25.22 23.82
C ALA A 699 -24.90 24.73 24.35
N GLY A 700 -24.95 23.50 24.88
CA GLY A 700 -25.78 23.20 26.06
C GLY A 700 -27.27 23.00 25.82
N ALA A 701 -27.62 22.41 24.67
CA ALA A 701 -28.99 22.06 24.30
C ALA A 701 -29.17 20.57 23.94
N VAL A 702 -28.33 19.68 24.51
CA VAL A 702 -28.23 18.21 24.31
C VAL A 702 -29.55 17.40 24.41
N THR A 703 -30.67 18.05 24.68
CA THR A 703 -31.99 17.42 24.81
C THR A 703 -32.47 16.85 23.48
N SER A 704 -32.57 15.52 23.43
CA SER A 704 -33.02 14.65 22.32
C SER A 704 -31.97 14.20 21.30
N GLU A 705 -30.72 14.63 21.42
CA GLU A 705 -29.59 14.04 20.70
C GLU A 705 -29.29 12.62 21.25
N ASN A 706 -29.14 11.62 20.38
CA ASN A 706 -28.65 10.28 20.73
C ASN A 706 -27.89 9.59 19.61
N MET A 707 -26.92 8.73 19.97
CA MET A 707 -26.13 7.89 19.06
C MET A 707 -25.72 6.56 19.73
N GLY A 708 -25.54 5.49 18.95
CA GLY A 708 -25.14 4.16 19.42
C GLY A 708 -25.31 3.09 18.35
N PHE A 709 -25.82 1.92 18.72
CA PHE A 709 -26.04 0.80 17.79
C PHE A 709 -27.34 0.03 18.10
N TYR A 710 -27.70 -0.90 17.22
CA TYR A 710 -28.85 -1.79 17.38
C TYR A 710 -28.57 -3.20 16.86
N ILE A 711 -29.46 -4.13 17.25
CA ILE A 711 -29.66 -5.42 16.59
C ILE A 711 -31.14 -5.58 16.22
N GLY A 712 -31.46 -6.25 15.11
CA GLY A 712 -32.86 -6.42 14.68
C GLY A 712 -33.04 -7.29 13.43
N SER A 713 -34.20 -7.16 12.77
CA SER A 713 -34.45 -7.73 11.43
C SER A 713 -34.14 -6.76 10.28
N GLY A 714 -33.38 -5.70 10.55
CA GLY A 714 -32.92 -4.72 9.57
C GLY A 714 -33.97 -3.73 9.06
N ASP A 715 -35.22 -3.89 9.46
CA ASP A 715 -36.31 -2.95 9.20
C ASP A 715 -36.49 -1.93 10.33
N GLN A 716 -36.96 -0.72 9.99
CA GLN A 716 -37.21 0.35 10.96
C GLN A 716 -38.24 -0.04 12.05
N ALA A 717 -39.09 -1.05 11.84
CA ALA A 717 -40.16 -1.42 12.75
C ALA A 717 -39.77 -2.46 13.83
N ASN A 718 -38.61 -3.12 13.74
CA ASN A 718 -38.27 -4.27 14.61
C ASN A 718 -36.77 -4.33 15.00
N TYR A 719 -36.42 -3.70 16.11
CA TYR A 719 -35.04 -3.62 16.60
C TYR A 719 -34.94 -3.44 18.12
N LEU A 720 -33.75 -3.73 18.68
CA LEU A 720 -33.32 -3.37 20.03
C LEU A 720 -32.11 -2.44 19.92
N LYS A 721 -32.29 -1.15 20.22
CA LYS A 721 -31.18 -0.17 20.25
C LYS A 721 -30.64 0.07 21.65
N VAL A 722 -29.33 0.30 21.73
CA VAL A 722 -28.62 0.82 22.91
C VAL A 722 -27.89 2.08 22.46
N VAL A 723 -28.21 3.22 23.08
CA VAL A 723 -27.68 4.54 22.66
C VAL A 723 -27.25 5.38 23.85
N VAL A 724 -26.23 6.21 23.65
CA VAL A 724 -25.90 7.36 24.51
C VAL A 724 -26.89 8.48 24.18
N ALA A 725 -27.58 9.00 25.20
CA ALA A 725 -28.61 10.02 25.06
C ALA A 725 -28.36 11.25 25.95
N GLY A 726 -28.62 12.45 25.40
CA GLY A 726 -28.43 13.73 26.08
C GLY A 726 -29.59 14.15 26.98
N GLY A 727 -29.34 14.26 28.29
CA GLY A 727 -30.35 14.64 29.28
C GLY A 727 -30.48 16.14 29.54
N ALA A 728 -31.68 16.60 29.91
CA ALA A 728 -32.07 18.00 30.13
C ALA A 728 -31.36 18.77 31.29
N SER A 729 -30.28 18.22 31.82
CA SER A 729 -29.40 18.82 32.82
C SER A 729 -27.91 18.75 32.46
N GLY A 730 -27.55 18.36 31.23
CA GLY A 730 -26.15 18.14 30.84
C GLY A 730 -25.57 16.85 31.43
N SER A 731 -26.42 15.85 31.66
CA SER A 731 -26.11 14.54 32.23
C SER A 731 -26.57 13.47 31.26
N GLY A 732 -25.69 12.53 30.89
CA GLY A 732 -26.04 11.48 29.94
C GLY A 732 -26.84 10.33 30.56
N ALA A 733 -27.46 9.54 29.69
CA ALA A 733 -27.98 8.22 30.02
C ALA A 733 -27.65 7.24 28.89
N VAL A 734 -27.51 5.96 29.23
CA VAL A 734 -27.66 4.88 28.26
C VAL A 734 -29.15 4.58 28.15
N ASP A 735 -29.74 4.84 27.00
CA ASP A 735 -31.13 4.52 26.71
C ASP A 735 -31.19 3.18 25.96
N VAL A 736 -31.99 2.26 26.49
CA VAL A 736 -32.24 0.94 25.87
C VAL A 736 -33.70 0.86 25.46
N VAL A 737 -33.94 0.62 24.17
CA VAL A 737 -35.30 0.64 23.58
C VAL A 737 -35.52 -0.57 22.66
N LEU A 738 -36.60 -1.29 22.92
CA LEU A 738 -37.09 -2.41 22.11
C LEU A 738 -38.35 -1.96 21.36
N GLU A 739 -38.31 -1.89 20.04
CA GLU A 739 -39.45 -1.67 19.13
C GLU A 739 -39.78 -3.00 18.43
N SER A 740 -41.07 -3.29 18.23
CA SER A 740 -41.49 -4.37 17.33
C SER A 740 -42.88 -4.08 16.76
N GLY A 741 -42.98 -4.06 15.44
CA GLY A 741 -44.17 -3.71 14.67
C GLY A 741 -44.64 -2.27 14.92
N ASP A 742 -43.75 -1.29 14.77
CA ASP A 742 -43.98 0.15 14.98
C ASP A 742 -44.41 0.52 16.42
N VAL A 743 -44.09 -0.34 17.39
CA VAL A 743 -44.52 -0.18 18.78
C VAL A 743 -43.37 -0.49 19.75
N VAL A 744 -42.96 0.55 20.48
CA VAL A 744 -42.11 0.47 21.67
C VAL A 744 -42.69 -0.51 22.69
N GLN A 745 -42.03 -1.66 22.85
CA GLN A 745 -42.36 -2.68 23.85
C GLN A 745 -41.77 -2.33 25.22
N SER A 746 -40.57 -1.77 25.23
CA SER A 746 -39.90 -1.25 26.43
C SER A 746 -38.89 -0.16 26.08
N SER A 747 -38.86 0.90 26.88
CA SER A 747 -37.86 1.98 26.83
C SER A 747 -37.37 2.24 28.25
N THR A 748 -36.07 2.24 28.52
CA THR A 748 -35.51 2.46 29.86
C THR A 748 -34.18 3.22 29.79
N SER A 749 -34.07 4.27 30.59
CA SER A 749 -32.91 5.16 30.68
C SER A 749 -32.06 4.87 31.92
N PHE A 750 -30.75 4.68 31.73
CA PHE A 750 -29.76 4.43 32.77
C PHE A 750 -28.80 5.62 32.87
N ALA A 751 -29.08 6.56 33.76
CA ALA A 751 -28.30 7.78 33.91
C ALA A 751 -26.94 7.53 34.59
N ASP A 752 -25.86 7.94 33.92
CA ASP A 752 -24.50 7.98 34.47
C ASP A 752 -23.93 9.41 34.34
N ALA A 753 -23.32 9.91 35.42
CA ALA A 753 -22.79 11.26 35.48
C ALA A 753 -21.49 11.47 34.68
N ASN A 754 -20.80 10.38 34.32
CA ASN A 754 -19.51 10.41 33.63
C ASN A 754 -19.65 10.22 32.10
N LEU A 755 -20.81 9.74 31.63
CA LEU A 755 -21.07 9.29 30.25
C LEU A 755 -20.62 10.30 29.18
N LEU A 756 -21.03 11.56 29.31
CA LEU A 756 -20.74 12.65 28.35
C LEU A 756 -19.35 13.29 28.57
N SER A 757 -18.56 12.77 29.52
CA SER A 757 -17.21 13.25 29.85
C SER A 757 -16.12 12.19 29.67
N ALA A 758 -16.49 10.96 29.29
CA ALA A 758 -15.57 9.94 28.85
C ALA A 758 -14.94 10.35 27.50
N ALA A 759 -13.71 9.88 27.25
CA ALA A 759 -13.07 9.98 25.94
C ALA A 759 -13.60 8.91 24.99
N ILE A 760 -13.86 7.69 25.50
CA ILE A 760 -14.47 6.59 24.75
C ILE A 760 -15.65 6.02 25.54
N VAL A 761 -16.79 5.87 24.87
CA VAL A 761 -17.96 5.16 25.40
C VAL A 761 -18.23 3.94 24.52
N GLU A 762 -18.35 2.78 25.15
CA GLU A 762 -18.50 1.49 24.49
C GLU A 762 -19.84 0.87 24.91
N LEU A 763 -20.59 0.32 23.97
CA LEU A 763 -21.91 -0.25 24.18
C LEU A 763 -21.93 -1.73 23.74
N TYR A 764 -22.60 -2.57 24.52
CA TYR A 764 -22.58 -4.03 24.37
C TYR A 764 -23.98 -4.63 24.49
N LEU A 765 -24.27 -5.65 23.68
CA LEU A 765 -25.44 -6.52 23.75
C LEU A 765 -24.98 -7.98 23.74
N THR A 766 -24.91 -8.62 24.92
CA THR A 766 -24.66 -10.07 25.01
C THR A 766 -25.96 -10.83 24.79
N VAL A 767 -26.04 -11.64 23.73
CA VAL A 767 -27.24 -12.39 23.35
C VAL A 767 -27.07 -13.87 23.69
N ASP A 768 -28.11 -14.45 24.31
CA ASP A 768 -28.27 -15.89 24.50
C ASP A 768 -29.40 -16.39 23.57
N PRO A 769 -29.06 -17.09 22.45
CA PRO A 769 -30.03 -17.65 21.51
C PRO A 769 -30.92 -18.76 22.06
N ILE A 770 -30.53 -19.41 23.17
CA ILE A 770 -31.30 -20.48 23.81
C ILE A 770 -32.33 -19.88 24.77
N ALA A 771 -31.94 -18.86 25.54
CA ALA A 771 -32.83 -18.12 26.44
C ALA A 771 -33.71 -17.08 25.73
N LEU A 772 -33.32 -16.68 24.50
CA LEU A 772 -33.92 -15.58 23.73
C LEU A 772 -33.86 -14.24 24.49
N THR A 773 -32.69 -13.94 25.04
CA THR A 773 -32.46 -12.71 25.80
C THR A 773 -31.19 -11.99 25.39
N ALA A 774 -31.26 -10.66 25.28
CA ALA A 774 -30.11 -9.77 25.15
C ALA A 774 -29.88 -9.03 26.48
N GLN A 775 -28.67 -9.05 27.01
CA GLN A 775 -28.24 -8.27 28.17
C GLN A 775 -27.45 -7.03 27.69
N PRO A 776 -28.02 -5.81 27.80
CA PRO A 776 -27.31 -4.59 27.47
C PRO A 776 -26.30 -4.22 28.57
N ALA A 777 -25.16 -3.68 28.17
CA ALA A 777 -24.12 -3.16 29.07
C ALA A 777 -23.31 -2.03 28.39
N TYR A 778 -22.51 -1.30 29.17
CA TYR A 778 -21.62 -0.26 28.66
C TYR A 778 -20.29 -0.22 29.43
N ARG A 779 -19.22 0.25 28.76
CA ARG A 779 -17.90 0.50 29.36
C ARG A 779 -17.49 1.96 29.04
N LEU A 780 -16.74 2.57 29.96
CA LEU A 780 -16.24 3.94 29.86
C LEU A 780 -14.73 3.92 30.01
N ASP A 781 -14.00 4.53 29.09
CA ASP A 781 -12.54 4.70 29.12
C ASP A 781 -11.78 3.39 29.46
N GLY A 782 -12.20 2.25 28.88
CA GLY A 782 -11.59 0.93 29.15
C GLY A 782 -11.81 0.37 30.55
N GLY A 783 -12.79 0.89 31.30
CA GLY A 783 -13.07 0.56 32.70
C GLY A 783 -13.75 -0.80 32.94
N THR A 784 -14.56 -0.89 34.00
CA THR A 784 -15.39 -2.08 34.26
C THR A 784 -16.67 -2.03 33.43
N LEU A 785 -17.09 -3.15 32.84
CA LEU A 785 -18.36 -3.29 32.13
C LEU A 785 -19.54 -3.15 33.12
N ILE A 786 -20.49 -2.26 32.83
CA ILE A 786 -21.64 -1.92 33.68
C ILE A 786 -22.94 -2.41 33.01
N PRO A 787 -23.72 -3.32 33.63
CA PRO A 787 -25.01 -3.76 33.08
C PRO A 787 -26.06 -2.63 33.04
N ALA A 788 -26.61 -2.36 31.86
CA ALA A 788 -27.67 -1.39 31.64
C ALA A 788 -29.05 -2.02 31.95
N GLY A 789 -29.23 -2.44 33.20
CA GLY A 789 -30.40 -3.20 33.65
C GLY A 789 -30.21 -4.71 33.58
N GLY A 790 -31.30 -5.45 33.38
CA GLY A 790 -31.30 -6.91 33.27
C GLY A 790 -31.65 -7.39 31.85
N PRO A 791 -31.63 -8.72 31.59
CA PRO A 791 -31.83 -9.26 30.25
C PRO A 791 -33.22 -8.96 29.70
N ILE A 792 -33.26 -8.50 28.44
CA ILE A 792 -34.46 -8.16 27.67
C ILE A 792 -34.79 -9.36 26.78
N THR A 793 -36.04 -9.84 26.81
CA THR A 793 -36.50 -10.89 25.90
C THR A 793 -36.61 -10.35 24.47
N ILE A 794 -35.94 -10.98 23.52
CA ILE A 794 -35.96 -10.61 22.09
C ILE A 794 -36.82 -11.60 21.27
N PRO A 795 -37.37 -11.17 20.12
CA PRO A 795 -38.09 -12.08 19.22
C PRO A 795 -37.21 -13.21 18.69
N ALA A 796 -37.71 -14.45 18.77
CA ALA A 796 -37.04 -15.62 18.20
C ALA A 796 -36.80 -15.51 16.68
N SER A 797 -37.60 -14.69 15.99
CA SER A 797 -37.48 -14.43 14.56
C SER A 797 -36.16 -13.74 14.19
N TRP A 798 -35.59 -12.88 15.03
CA TRP A 798 -34.32 -12.20 14.73
C TRP A 798 -33.11 -13.16 14.74
N LEU A 799 -33.26 -14.37 15.29
CA LEU A 799 -32.24 -15.43 15.31
C LEU A 799 -32.69 -16.68 14.49
N ALA A 800 -33.74 -16.52 13.69
CA ALA A 800 -34.41 -17.59 12.96
C ALA A 800 -35.19 -17.14 11.72
N ALA A 801 -34.87 -15.96 11.19
CA ALA A 801 -35.31 -15.45 9.91
C ALA A 801 -34.77 -16.35 8.76
N PRO A 802 -35.26 -16.20 7.52
CA PRO A 802 -34.44 -16.60 6.37
C PRO A 802 -33.07 -15.90 6.40
N ASP A 803 -33.11 -14.63 6.79
CA ASP A 803 -32.08 -13.62 6.73
C ASP A 803 -31.16 -13.67 7.98
N ALA A 804 -30.06 -12.92 7.97
CA ALA A 804 -29.15 -12.80 9.11
C ALA A 804 -29.68 -11.91 10.24
N LEU A 805 -28.95 -11.85 11.36
CA LEU A 805 -29.19 -10.83 12.37
C LEU A 805 -28.58 -9.52 11.86
N ALA A 806 -29.39 -8.47 11.68
CA ALA A 806 -28.87 -7.16 11.36
C ALA A 806 -28.19 -6.55 12.60
N VAL A 807 -26.98 -6.00 12.41
CA VAL A 807 -26.20 -5.24 13.40
C VAL A 807 -25.79 -3.92 12.75
N GLY A 808 -26.10 -2.78 13.37
CA GLY A 808 -25.93 -1.48 12.72
C GLY A 808 -25.77 -0.28 13.64
N VAL A 809 -25.21 0.80 13.10
CA VAL A 809 -25.05 2.10 13.77
C VAL A 809 -26.36 2.90 13.70
N ILE A 810 -26.65 3.72 14.71
CA ILE A 810 -27.91 4.48 14.78
C ILE A 810 -27.76 5.82 15.52
N SER A 811 -28.32 6.90 14.98
CA SER A 811 -28.29 8.23 15.60
C SER A 811 -29.51 9.09 15.21
N THR A 812 -29.78 10.15 15.99
CA THR A 812 -30.76 11.19 15.62
C THR A 812 -30.59 12.45 16.46
N ALA A 813 -30.81 13.62 15.85
CA ALA A 813 -30.89 14.92 16.53
C ALA A 813 -32.21 15.16 17.28
N GLY A 814 -33.13 14.19 17.23
CA GLY A 814 -34.45 14.28 17.83
C GLY A 814 -35.34 15.31 17.14
N THR A 815 -36.33 15.84 17.88
CA THR A 815 -37.23 16.90 17.39
C THR A 815 -36.64 18.31 17.60
N SER A 816 -35.34 18.44 17.85
CA SER A 816 -34.72 19.69 18.30
C SER A 816 -34.51 20.72 17.18
N GLY A 817 -34.22 20.26 15.96
CA GLY A 817 -33.83 21.08 14.82
C GLY A 817 -32.32 21.32 14.70
N VAL A 818 -31.48 20.77 15.58
CA VAL A 818 -30.04 21.09 15.68
C VAL A 818 -29.19 19.88 15.24
N PRO A 819 -28.49 19.94 14.11
CA PRO A 819 -27.55 18.88 13.73
C PRO A 819 -26.38 18.78 14.71
N PHE A 820 -25.87 17.57 14.89
CA PHE A 820 -24.63 17.27 15.57
C PHE A 820 -23.85 16.23 14.75
N SER A 821 -22.53 16.15 14.98
CA SER A 821 -21.69 15.11 14.38
C SER A 821 -21.66 13.88 15.29
N ALA A 822 -21.84 12.69 14.70
CA ALA A 822 -21.82 11.40 15.39
C ALA A 822 -20.65 10.57 14.85
N THR A 823 -19.70 10.21 15.72
CA THR A 823 -18.47 9.49 15.36
C THR A 823 -18.35 8.16 16.11
N TRP A 824 -18.27 7.07 15.35
CA TRP A 824 -17.98 5.73 15.84
C TRP A 824 -16.55 5.33 15.44
N THR A 825 -15.89 4.50 16.26
CA THR A 825 -14.54 3.98 15.97
C THR A 825 -14.55 2.52 15.55
N GLU A 826 -15.49 1.73 16.10
CA GLU A 826 -15.63 0.31 15.80
C GLU A 826 -17.10 -0.13 15.89
N ILE A 827 -17.46 -1.16 15.14
CA ILE A 827 -18.66 -1.97 15.35
C ILE A 827 -18.32 -3.44 15.11
N GLY A 828 -18.89 -4.35 15.88
CA GLY A 828 -18.58 -5.77 15.69
C GLY A 828 -19.53 -6.73 16.39
N ILE A 829 -19.35 -8.01 16.07
CA ILE A 829 -20.06 -9.13 16.65
C ILE A 829 -19.17 -10.38 16.70
N HIS A 830 -18.98 -10.91 17.91
CA HIS A 830 -18.13 -12.07 18.15
C HIS A 830 -18.79 -13.10 19.08
N ALA A 831 -18.29 -14.34 19.04
CA ALA A 831 -18.71 -15.39 19.95
C ALA A 831 -18.45 -14.96 21.41
N ALA A 832 -19.43 -15.15 22.30
CA ALA A 832 -19.27 -14.80 23.70
C ALA A 832 -18.37 -15.82 24.41
N PRO A 833 -17.66 -15.43 25.49
CA PRO A 833 -16.69 -16.28 26.19
C PRO A 833 -17.18 -17.71 26.49
N GLN A 834 -16.60 -18.68 25.79
CA GLN A 834 -17.03 -20.08 25.73
C GLN A 834 -16.54 -20.91 26.92
N SER A 835 -17.15 -20.70 28.09
CA SER A 835 -16.84 -21.44 29.34
C SER A 835 -17.19 -22.95 29.35
N ALA A 836 -17.27 -23.61 28.18
CA ALA A 836 -17.73 -24.97 27.99
C ALA A 836 -16.65 -25.91 27.41
N ALA A 837 -16.41 -27.05 28.07
CA ALA A 837 -15.37 -28.00 27.66
C ALA A 837 -15.75 -28.78 26.38
N GLY A 838 -15.02 -28.53 25.29
CA GLY A 838 -15.15 -29.24 24.00
C GLY A 838 -14.66 -30.69 24.00
N SER A 839 -14.73 -31.36 22.83
CA SER A 839 -14.39 -32.78 22.68
C SER A 839 -13.35 -33.07 21.60
N TRP A 840 -12.28 -33.77 21.97
CA TRP A 840 -11.24 -34.21 21.04
C TRP A 840 -11.72 -35.37 20.14
N THR A 841 -11.43 -35.29 18.84
CA THR A 841 -11.60 -36.37 17.87
C THR A 841 -10.32 -36.57 17.05
N ALA A 842 -10.15 -37.75 16.45
CA ALA A 842 -9.05 -38.03 15.54
C ALA A 842 -9.53 -37.90 14.09
N LEU A 843 -8.91 -37.00 13.32
CA LEU A 843 -9.30 -36.73 11.94
C LEU A 843 -8.92 -37.91 11.01
N PRO A 844 -9.79 -38.31 10.07
CA PRO A 844 -9.50 -39.35 9.10
C PRO A 844 -8.76 -38.78 7.88
N GLY A 845 -7.58 -39.31 7.54
CA GLY A 845 -6.83 -38.85 6.37
C GLY A 845 -5.56 -39.66 6.10
N THR A 846 -4.70 -39.13 5.25
CA THR A 846 -3.27 -39.48 5.22
C THR A 846 -2.60 -39.03 6.52
N VAL A 847 -1.40 -39.54 6.81
CA VAL A 847 -0.60 -39.10 7.96
C VAL A 847 0.67 -38.38 7.48
N PRO A 848 1.11 -37.31 8.17
CA PRO A 848 2.38 -36.65 7.89
C PRO A 848 3.58 -37.50 8.30
N ASP A 849 4.78 -37.06 7.92
CA ASP A 849 6.05 -37.62 8.39
C ASP A 849 6.15 -37.47 9.92
N ALA A 850 6.26 -38.60 10.62
CA ALA A 850 6.25 -38.64 12.08
C ALA A 850 7.48 -37.93 12.68
N ARG A 851 7.22 -36.81 13.37
CA ARG A 851 8.25 -35.88 13.86
C ARG A 851 7.90 -35.31 15.24
N HIS A 852 8.88 -34.65 15.85
CA HIS A 852 8.78 -33.90 17.11
C HIS A 852 9.73 -32.70 17.05
N GLU A 853 9.71 -31.81 18.05
CA GLU A 853 10.53 -30.59 18.06
C GLU A 853 10.27 -29.69 16.83
N THR A 854 8.99 -29.58 16.47
CA THR A 854 8.44 -29.11 15.18
C THR A 854 7.41 -28.02 15.46
N SER A 855 7.10 -27.18 14.47
CA SER A 855 6.02 -26.20 14.55
C SER A 855 4.88 -26.55 13.60
N TYR A 856 3.66 -26.12 13.94
CA TYR A 856 2.44 -26.30 13.17
C TYR A 856 1.68 -24.98 13.18
N VAL A 857 1.61 -24.31 12.04
CA VAL A 857 1.00 -22.98 11.88
C VAL A 857 -0.11 -23.02 10.84
N GLU A 858 -1.10 -22.14 10.95
CA GLU A 858 -2.16 -21.93 9.97
C GLU A 858 -1.77 -20.75 9.06
N LEU A 859 -2.01 -20.88 7.76
CA LEU A 859 -1.91 -19.82 6.75
C LEU A 859 -2.88 -20.09 5.59
N ASN A 860 -3.70 -19.11 5.24
CA ASN A 860 -4.61 -19.11 4.09
C ASN A 860 -5.54 -20.35 4.03
N GLY A 861 -6.06 -20.77 5.18
CA GLY A 861 -6.94 -21.94 5.34
C GLY A 861 -6.21 -23.28 5.34
N GLN A 862 -4.88 -23.31 5.30
CA GLN A 862 -4.06 -24.52 5.31
C GLN A 862 -3.10 -24.54 6.49
N PHE A 863 -2.70 -25.73 6.94
CA PHE A 863 -1.79 -25.89 8.07
C PHE A 863 -0.43 -26.48 7.66
N TYR A 864 0.65 -25.90 8.15
CA TYR A 864 2.02 -26.19 7.74
C TYR A 864 2.82 -26.79 8.88
N LEU A 865 3.13 -28.08 8.78
CA LEU A 865 3.97 -28.83 9.72
C LEU A 865 5.44 -28.75 9.28
N ILE A 866 6.24 -27.99 10.04
CA ILE A 866 7.57 -27.50 9.65
C ILE A 866 8.65 -27.99 10.62
N GLY A 867 9.84 -28.25 10.10
CA GLY A 867 11.02 -28.65 10.87
C GLY A 867 10.85 -29.97 11.59
N GLY A 868 11.52 -30.10 12.73
CA GLY A 868 11.70 -31.36 13.47
C GLY A 868 13.03 -32.03 13.11
N ARG A 869 13.45 -33.02 13.89
CA ARG A 869 14.79 -33.63 13.74
C ARG A 869 14.97 -34.34 12.39
N GLY A 870 16.14 -34.17 11.79
CA GLY A 870 16.45 -34.55 10.42
C GLY A 870 16.08 -33.47 9.40
N LEU A 871 16.52 -33.65 8.16
CA LEU A 871 16.16 -32.77 7.05
C LEU A 871 14.81 -33.21 6.46
N LEU A 872 13.71 -32.80 7.10
CA LEU A 872 12.34 -33.19 6.74
C LEU A 872 11.67 -32.13 5.85
N PRO A 873 10.86 -32.53 4.84
CA PRO A 873 10.05 -31.59 4.07
C PRO A 873 8.99 -30.91 4.96
N VAL A 874 8.47 -29.78 4.50
CA VAL A 874 7.18 -29.27 5.00
C VAL A 874 6.10 -30.31 4.68
N ASN A 875 5.21 -30.60 5.62
CA ASN A 875 3.95 -31.29 5.29
C ASN A 875 2.81 -30.30 5.44
N ILE A 876 1.98 -30.19 4.40
CA ILE A 876 0.88 -29.23 4.34
C ILE A 876 -0.43 -30.01 4.50
N TYR A 877 -1.32 -29.55 5.37
CA TYR A 877 -2.63 -30.14 5.62
C TYR A 877 -3.74 -29.20 5.15
N ASP A 878 -4.58 -29.73 4.26
CA ASP A 878 -5.83 -29.09 3.85
C ASP A 878 -6.98 -29.62 4.74
N PRO A 879 -7.60 -28.76 5.58
CA PRO A 879 -8.70 -29.16 6.47
C PRO A 879 -10.01 -29.43 5.72
N VAL A 880 -10.19 -28.88 4.50
CA VAL A 880 -11.40 -29.03 3.69
C VAL A 880 -11.44 -30.41 3.02
N SER A 881 -10.31 -30.89 2.47
CA SER A 881 -10.22 -32.24 1.90
C SER A 881 -9.75 -33.32 2.89
N GLY A 882 -9.13 -32.93 4.02
CA GLY A 882 -8.56 -33.86 4.99
C GLY A 882 -7.26 -34.54 4.51
N VAL A 883 -6.56 -33.93 3.56
CA VAL A 883 -5.38 -34.50 2.89
C VAL A 883 -4.09 -33.82 3.36
N TRP A 884 -3.04 -34.61 3.49
CA TRP A 884 -1.67 -34.13 3.68
C TRP A 884 -0.88 -34.24 2.38
N THR A 885 -0.14 -33.19 2.04
CA THR A 885 0.85 -33.13 0.95
C THR A 885 2.25 -32.84 1.51
N SER A 886 3.26 -32.82 0.64
CA SER A 886 4.63 -32.49 1.00
C SER A 886 5.12 -31.34 0.12
N GLY A 887 5.58 -30.27 0.76
CA GLY A 887 6.30 -29.16 0.10
C GLY A 887 7.82 -29.31 0.23
N ALA A 888 8.52 -28.22 0.02
CA ALA A 888 9.97 -28.20 -0.06
C ALA A 888 10.66 -28.55 1.26
N THR A 889 11.90 -29.01 1.11
CA THR A 889 12.80 -29.34 2.21
C THR A 889 13.65 -28.11 2.56
N PRO A 890 13.76 -27.73 3.85
CA PRO A 890 14.56 -26.57 4.25
C PRO A 890 16.04 -26.75 3.89
N PRO A 891 16.79 -25.65 3.72
CA PRO A 891 18.22 -25.69 3.39
C PRO A 891 19.09 -26.24 4.52
N VAL A 892 18.57 -26.28 5.75
CA VAL A 892 19.25 -26.77 6.97
C VAL A 892 18.31 -27.62 7.83
N GLU A 893 18.86 -28.52 8.64
CA GLU A 893 18.11 -29.20 9.71
C GLU A 893 17.66 -28.14 10.74
N MET A 894 16.38 -28.14 11.10
CA MET A 894 15.80 -27.17 12.02
C MET A 894 14.78 -27.82 12.96
N HIS A 895 14.99 -27.68 14.26
CA HIS A 895 14.12 -28.21 15.30
C HIS A 895 14.12 -27.31 16.55
N HIS A 896 13.26 -27.59 17.52
CA HIS A 896 12.99 -26.71 18.68
C HIS A 896 12.49 -25.32 18.21
N ILE A 897 11.47 -25.32 17.35
CA ILE A 897 10.94 -24.11 16.70
C ILE A 897 9.50 -23.82 17.13
N GLN A 898 9.21 -22.54 17.33
CA GLN A 898 7.88 -21.99 17.08
C GLN A 898 8.02 -21.12 15.83
N ALA A 899 7.42 -21.56 14.72
CA ALA A 899 7.27 -20.75 13.52
C ALA A 899 6.05 -19.83 13.70
N VAL A 900 5.98 -18.77 12.91
CA VAL A 900 4.83 -17.86 12.86
C VAL A 900 4.56 -17.40 11.43
N THR A 901 3.36 -16.91 11.19
CA THR A 901 2.89 -16.39 9.90
C THR A 901 2.83 -14.88 9.91
N HIS A 902 3.30 -14.26 8.82
CA HIS A 902 3.27 -12.82 8.61
C HIS A 902 3.38 -12.53 7.10
N ASN A 903 2.51 -11.66 6.58
CA ASN A 903 2.47 -11.21 5.18
C ASN A 903 2.64 -12.35 4.15
N GLY A 904 1.82 -13.40 4.26
CA GLY A 904 1.81 -14.55 3.34
C GLY A 904 2.99 -15.52 3.47
N LEU A 905 3.92 -15.29 4.40
CA LEU A 905 5.14 -16.09 4.58
C LEU A 905 5.20 -16.72 5.97
N ILE A 906 5.97 -17.83 6.09
CA ILE A 906 6.19 -18.52 7.37
C ILE A 906 7.63 -18.33 7.84
N TYR A 907 7.79 -17.70 9.00
CA TYR A 907 9.09 -17.31 9.57
C TYR A 907 9.54 -18.25 10.69
N VAL A 908 10.83 -18.59 10.66
CA VAL A 908 11.56 -19.34 11.70
C VAL A 908 12.72 -18.47 12.20
N ILE A 909 12.45 -17.61 13.20
CA ILE A 909 13.44 -16.64 13.72
C ILE A 909 14.31 -17.17 14.87
N GLY A 910 14.12 -18.41 15.31
CA GLY A 910 14.93 -19.06 16.35
C GLY A 910 14.73 -20.57 16.35
N ALA A 911 15.84 -21.32 16.34
CA ALA A 911 15.86 -22.76 16.10
C ALA A 911 17.16 -23.40 16.59
N MET A 912 17.15 -24.72 16.73
CA MET A 912 18.31 -25.59 16.95
C MET A 912 18.57 -26.50 15.73
N THR A 913 19.82 -26.98 15.63
CA THR A 913 20.24 -28.04 14.70
C THR A 913 21.20 -29.01 15.38
N GLY A 914 21.30 -30.24 14.87
CA GLY A 914 22.33 -31.21 15.26
C GLY A 914 21.87 -32.26 16.27
N ALA A 915 22.86 -32.94 16.88
CA ALA A 915 22.62 -34.21 17.57
C ALA A 915 22.44 -34.04 19.09
N TYR A 916 21.33 -34.58 19.60
CA TYR A 916 21.06 -34.66 21.03
C TYR A 916 22.24 -35.27 21.84
N PRO A 917 22.64 -34.68 22.98
CA PRO A 917 22.07 -33.50 23.65
C PRO A 917 22.81 -32.18 23.36
N ASP A 918 23.76 -32.18 22.43
CA ASP A 918 24.72 -31.09 22.18
C ASP A 918 24.28 -30.28 20.95
N GLU A 919 23.02 -29.83 20.95
CA GLU A 919 22.40 -29.13 19.83
C GLU A 919 22.74 -27.64 19.80
N THR A 920 23.09 -27.13 18.63
CA THR A 920 23.54 -25.75 18.43
C THR A 920 22.45 -24.88 17.81
N PRO A 921 22.27 -23.63 18.24
CA PRO A 921 21.33 -22.71 17.60
C PRO A 921 21.66 -22.46 16.13
N LEU A 922 20.62 -22.24 15.31
CA LEU A 922 20.81 -21.71 13.95
C LEU A 922 21.35 -20.27 13.98
N THR A 923 22.02 -19.90 12.89
CA THR A 923 22.72 -18.61 12.77
C THR A 923 21.92 -17.53 12.06
N HIS A 924 20.88 -17.90 11.33
CA HIS A 924 20.05 -17.00 10.51
C HIS A 924 18.57 -17.27 10.77
N VAL A 925 17.73 -16.28 10.45
CA VAL A 925 16.30 -16.47 10.18
C VAL A 925 16.14 -17.34 8.94
N TYR A 926 15.15 -18.24 8.94
CA TYR A 926 14.71 -18.95 7.74
C TYR A 926 13.24 -18.65 7.46
N ILE A 927 12.90 -18.52 6.18
CA ILE A 927 11.57 -18.10 5.72
C ILE A 927 11.11 -19.13 4.69
N TYR A 928 9.86 -19.59 4.80
CA TYR A 928 9.22 -20.47 3.83
C TYR A 928 8.09 -19.73 3.11
N ASP A 929 8.11 -19.80 1.78
CA ASP A 929 7.08 -19.28 0.89
C ASP A 929 6.20 -20.44 0.42
N PRO A 930 4.91 -20.48 0.83
CA PRO A 930 3.99 -21.54 0.43
C PRO A 930 3.52 -21.43 -1.03
N ASN A 931 3.58 -20.24 -1.63
CA ASN A 931 3.14 -19.99 -3.00
C ASN A 931 4.19 -20.49 -4.00
N GLN A 932 5.48 -20.25 -3.71
CA GLN A 932 6.60 -20.73 -4.54
C GLN A 932 7.09 -22.15 -4.18
N ASP A 933 6.58 -22.76 -3.10
CA ASP A 933 7.13 -23.98 -2.50
C ASP A 933 8.65 -23.86 -2.25
N SER A 934 9.07 -22.77 -1.60
CA SER A 934 10.48 -22.35 -1.56
C SER A 934 10.96 -21.91 -0.16
N TRP A 935 12.28 -21.90 0.04
CA TRP A 935 12.91 -21.52 1.30
C TRP A 935 13.99 -20.47 1.09
N TYR A 936 13.92 -19.39 1.86
CA TYR A 936 14.90 -18.31 1.92
C TYR A 936 15.68 -18.34 3.25
N GLN A 937 16.89 -17.78 3.22
CA GLN A 937 17.69 -17.48 4.40
C GLN A 937 17.68 -15.96 4.60
N GLY A 938 17.06 -15.51 5.69
CA GLY A 938 17.01 -14.09 6.06
C GLY A 938 18.20 -13.65 6.91
N LEU A 939 17.99 -12.62 7.73
CA LEU A 939 19.00 -11.97 8.58
C LEU A 939 19.87 -12.94 9.38
N GLU A 940 21.18 -12.66 9.48
CA GLU A 940 22.05 -13.33 10.44
C GLU A 940 21.69 -12.88 11.87
N ILE A 941 21.16 -13.80 12.67
CA ILE A 941 20.77 -13.55 14.08
C ILE A 941 22.04 -13.13 14.84
N PRO A 942 22.05 -12.03 15.62
CA PRO A 942 23.23 -11.57 16.35
C PRO A 942 23.85 -12.69 17.21
N VAL A 943 25.17 -12.85 17.13
CA VAL A 943 25.91 -13.98 17.74
C VAL A 943 25.60 -14.14 19.23
N ASN A 944 25.33 -13.05 19.95
CA ASN A 944 25.00 -13.00 21.37
C ASN A 944 23.49 -13.11 21.68
N ARG A 945 22.62 -13.37 20.70
CA ARG A 945 21.16 -13.59 20.86
C ARG A 945 20.66 -14.94 20.33
N ARG A 946 21.47 -15.68 19.56
CA ARG A 946 21.13 -17.00 18.98
C ARG A 946 20.61 -18.00 20.03
N ARG A 947 19.45 -18.60 19.75
CA ARG A 947 18.75 -19.58 20.59
C ARG A 947 17.70 -20.36 19.81
N GLY A 948 17.22 -21.45 20.39
CA GLY A 948 16.00 -22.16 19.97
C GLY A 948 15.12 -22.49 21.17
N GLY A 949 13.92 -23.05 20.92
CA GLY A 949 12.94 -23.41 21.96
C GLY A 949 12.39 -22.21 22.75
N GLY A 950 12.40 -21.02 22.15
CA GLY A 950 11.75 -19.82 22.69
C GLY A 950 10.33 -19.66 22.17
N ALA A 951 9.53 -18.89 22.91
CA ALA A 951 8.19 -18.48 22.53
C ALA A 951 8.26 -17.43 21.42
N VAL A 952 7.52 -17.60 20.32
CA VAL A 952 7.54 -16.67 19.16
C VAL A 952 6.12 -16.23 18.82
N ALA A 953 5.93 -14.94 18.55
CA ALA A 953 4.63 -14.38 18.12
C ALA A 953 4.82 -13.12 17.25
N VAL A 954 3.77 -12.71 16.54
CA VAL A 954 3.74 -11.48 15.73
C VAL A 954 2.85 -10.44 16.42
N TYR A 955 3.28 -9.18 16.38
CA TYR A 955 2.51 -8.02 16.85
C TYR A 955 3.00 -6.76 16.11
N ASN A 956 2.07 -5.93 15.61
CA ASN A 956 2.35 -4.71 14.84
C ASN A 956 3.52 -4.87 13.85
N ASP A 957 3.36 -5.85 12.96
CA ASP A 957 4.29 -6.23 11.87
C ASP A 957 5.72 -6.58 12.29
N LYS A 958 5.93 -6.92 13.56
CA LYS A 958 7.23 -7.35 14.11
C LYS A 958 7.11 -8.70 14.79
N ILE A 959 8.16 -9.51 14.66
CA ILE A 959 8.21 -10.87 15.17
C ILE A 959 9.01 -10.90 16.47
N TYR A 960 8.34 -11.16 17.58
CA TYR A 960 8.94 -11.18 18.91
C TYR A 960 9.34 -12.60 19.30
N ILE A 961 10.52 -12.76 19.89
CA ILE A 961 11.00 -14.03 20.45
C ILE A 961 11.42 -13.88 21.92
N ALA A 962 10.78 -14.66 22.78
CA ALA A 962 10.86 -14.59 24.23
C ALA A 962 11.37 -15.91 24.84
N GLY A 963 12.42 -15.84 25.65
CA GLY A 963 13.04 -17.02 26.28
C GLY A 963 13.81 -17.89 25.27
N GLY A 964 14.00 -19.18 25.59
CA GLY A 964 14.75 -20.16 24.80
C GLY A 964 16.05 -20.61 25.44
N ILE A 965 16.84 -21.42 24.73
CA ILE A 965 18.10 -22.02 25.20
C ILE A 965 19.22 -21.91 24.17
N GLN A 966 20.47 -21.86 24.63
CA GLN A 966 21.69 -21.72 23.82
C GLN A 966 22.45 -23.02 23.56
N ASN A 967 22.36 -24.04 24.42
CA ASN A 967 23.13 -25.29 24.30
C ASN A 967 22.23 -26.52 24.50
N GLY A 968 21.43 -26.80 23.46
CA GLY A 968 20.58 -27.98 23.30
C GLY A 968 19.88 -28.48 24.56
N HIS A 969 20.03 -29.76 24.83
CA HIS A 969 19.58 -30.45 26.03
C HIS A 969 20.66 -30.50 27.15
N ILE A 970 21.51 -29.48 27.25
CA ILE A 970 22.58 -29.40 28.25
C ILE A 970 22.36 -28.25 29.25
N SER A 971 22.25 -27.02 28.76
CA SER A 971 22.26 -25.81 29.60
C SER A 971 22.00 -24.52 28.81
N GLY A 972 21.83 -23.40 29.51
CA GLY A 972 21.90 -22.06 28.89
C GLY A 972 20.54 -21.52 28.46
N THR A 973 19.49 -21.89 29.21
CA THR A 973 18.20 -21.21 29.24
C THR A 973 18.37 -19.72 29.46
N VAL A 974 17.59 -18.88 28.76
CA VAL A 974 17.63 -17.42 28.86
C VAL A 974 16.25 -16.82 29.11
N GLY A 975 16.22 -15.58 29.61
CA GLY A 975 15.00 -14.78 29.75
C GLY A 975 14.80 -13.79 28.59
N TRP A 976 15.45 -14.01 27.46
CA TRP A 976 15.66 -12.97 26.45
C TRP A 976 14.42 -12.61 25.66
N LEU A 977 14.07 -11.32 25.63
CA LEU A 977 13.12 -10.74 24.69
C LEU A 977 13.87 -10.00 23.58
N ASP A 978 13.57 -10.34 22.33
CA ASP A 978 13.98 -9.58 21.14
C ASP A 978 12.77 -9.36 20.23
N SER A 979 12.86 -8.35 19.35
CA SER A 979 12.00 -8.17 18.19
C SER A 979 12.83 -8.20 16.91
N PHE A 980 12.46 -9.09 15.99
CA PHE A 980 12.88 -9.03 14.59
C PHE A 980 11.86 -8.20 13.82
N ASP A 981 12.34 -7.18 13.13
CA ASP A 981 11.57 -6.34 12.22
C ASP A 981 11.81 -6.86 10.80
N PRO A 982 10.82 -7.49 10.15
CA PRO A 982 10.98 -8.07 8.82
C PRO A 982 11.06 -6.99 7.73
N VAL A 983 10.39 -5.84 7.91
CA VAL A 983 10.36 -4.74 6.92
C VAL A 983 11.67 -3.95 6.97
N ALA A 984 12.14 -3.58 8.17
CA ALA A 984 13.45 -2.95 8.32
C ALA A 984 14.62 -3.94 8.26
N ASN A 985 14.34 -5.25 8.21
CA ASN A 985 15.30 -6.34 8.29
C ASN A 985 16.29 -6.20 9.48
N THR A 986 15.80 -5.79 10.67
CA THR A 986 16.64 -5.55 11.86
C THR A 986 16.32 -6.47 13.03
N TRP A 987 17.33 -6.82 13.83
CA TRP A 987 17.18 -7.54 15.08
C TRP A 987 17.43 -6.62 16.28
N THR A 988 16.37 -6.26 16.99
CA THR A 988 16.45 -5.38 18.18
C THR A 988 16.35 -6.19 19.46
N ALA A 989 17.35 -6.05 20.33
CA ALA A 989 17.30 -6.61 21.68
C ALA A 989 16.59 -5.65 22.65
N LEU A 990 15.49 -6.10 23.25
CA LEU A 990 14.65 -5.26 24.09
C LEU A 990 15.19 -5.20 25.54
N PRO A 991 15.01 -4.07 26.25
CA PRO A 991 15.70 -3.82 27.52
C PRO A 991 15.18 -4.63 28.71
N ASN A 992 14.01 -5.25 28.56
CA ASN A 992 13.30 -5.96 29.62
C ASN A 992 13.22 -7.46 29.29
N ASP A 993 14.14 -8.25 29.85
CA ASP A 993 14.07 -9.71 29.87
C ASP A 993 12.90 -10.20 30.75
N MET A 994 12.35 -11.39 30.47
CA MET A 994 11.19 -11.96 31.18
C MET A 994 11.49 -12.32 32.66
N PRO A 995 10.48 -12.27 33.56
CA PRO A 995 10.66 -12.57 34.97
C PRO A 995 11.16 -14.00 35.26
N ASN A 996 10.69 -15.00 34.50
CA ASN A 996 11.06 -16.40 34.68
C ASN A 996 11.71 -16.97 33.41
N PRO A 997 13.06 -16.93 33.29
CA PRO A 997 13.81 -17.57 32.20
C PRO A 997 13.44 -19.03 31.98
N ARG A 998 13.21 -19.42 30.73
CA ARG A 998 12.63 -20.71 30.36
C ARG A 998 12.90 -21.08 28.90
N ASP A 999 12.88 -22.37 28.60
CA ASP A 999 13.01 -22.95 27.27
C ASP A 999 11.95 -24.05 27.02
N HIS A 1000 11.78 -24.46 25.77
CA HIS A 1000 10.67 -25.29 25.30
C HIS A 1000 9.30 -24.72 25.74
N THR A 1001 9.20 -23.39 25.67
CA THR A 1001 8.01 -22.58 25.97
C THR A 1001 7.37 -22.09 24.66
N SER A 1002 6.09 -21.74 24.71
CA SER A 1002 5.33 -21.26 23.55
C SER A 1002 4.67 -19.91 23.85
N GLY A 1003 4.60 -19.05 22.83
CA GLY A 1003 4.05 -17.70 22.92
C GLY A 1003 2.77 -17.54 22.11
N ILE A 1004 1.90 -16.65 22.56
CA ILE A 1004 0.74 -16.19 21.78
C ILE A 1004 0.41 -14.74 22.15
N VAL A 1005 -0.12 -13.99 21.20
CA VAL A 1005 -0.59 -12.61 21.40
C VAL A 1005 -2.10 -12.61 21.54
N TYR A 1006 -2.62 -11.79 22.47
CA TYR A 1006 -4.05 -11.54 22.64
C TYR A 1006 -4.25 -10.10 23.14
N GLY A 1007 -4.87 -9.26 22.30
CA GLY A 1007 -4.77 -7.80 22.41
C GLY A 1007 -3.30 -7.33 22.43
N ASP A 1008 -3.03 -6.20 23.09
CA ASP A 1008 -1.69 -5.60 23.21
C ASP A 1008 -0.68 -6.40 24.08
N LYS A 1009 -0.82 -7.73 24.17
CA LYS A 1009 -0.10 -8.55 25.17
C LYS A 1009 0.40 -9.88 24.62
N LEU A 1010 1.69 -10.14 24.79
CA LEU A 1010 2.34 -11.42 24.53
C LEU A 1010 2.35 -12.28 25.80
N TYR A 1011 1.65 -13.41 25.76
CA TYR A 1011 1.60 -14.42 26.81
C TYR A 1011 2.63 -15.51 26.55
N VAL A 1012 3.55 -15.72 27.50
CA VAL A 1012 4.60 -16.76 27.45
C VAL A 1012 4.26 -17.86 28.45
N VAL A 1013 4.05 -19.07 27.94
CA VAL A 1013 3.34 -20.15 28.63
C VAL A 1013 4.22 -21.39 28.80
N GLY A 1014 4.18 -22.00 29.99
CA GLY A 1014 4.87 -23.25 30.30
C GLY A 1014 6.39 -23.17 30.14
N GLY A 1015 7.00 -24.22 29.59
CA GLY A 1015 8.45 -24.36 29.44
C GLY A 1015 9.13 -25.04 30.63
N ARG A 1016 10.46 -25.11 30.58
CA ARG A 1016 11.36 -25.69 31.60
C ARG A 1016 12.67 -24.91 31.69
N ILE A 1017 13.49 -25.21 32.69
CA ILE A 1017 14.89 -24.75 32.77
C ILE A 1017 15.80 -25.95 32.51
N THR A 1018 16.17 -26.18 31.25
CA THR A 1018 16.89 -27.41 30.86
C THR A 1018 18.31 -27.47 31.45
N THR A 1019 18.53 -28.43 32.35
CA THR A 1019 19.84 -28.73 32.95
C THR A 1019 20.13 -30.24 32.91
N GLN A 1020 21.19 -30.66 32.21
CA GLN A 1020 21.61 -32.07 32.20
C GLN A 1020 22.09 -32.52 33.60
N PRO A 1021 21.65 -33.69 34.14
CA PRO A 1021 21.04 -34.82 33.45
C PRO A 1021 19.52 -34.97 33.58
N ASP A 1022 18.81 -34.02 34.18
CA ASP A 1022 17.42 -34.19 34.60
C ASP A 1022 16.63 -32.90 34.33
N PHE A 1023 15.78 -32.91 33.30
CA PHE A 1023 15.14 -31.71 32.74
C PHE A 1023 13.61 -31.68 32.89
N ALA A 1024 12.98 -32.82 33.20
CA ALA A 1024 11.53 -32.91 33.38
C ALA A 1024 11.06 -32.39 34.76
N ALA A 1025 11.95 -32.40 35.75
CA ALA A 1025 11.69 -31.90 37.10
C ALA A 1025 11.62 -30.36 37.18
N ASP A 1026 12.21 -29.63 36.22
CA ASP A 1026 12.38 -28.17 36.24
C ASP A 1026 11.39 -27.43 35.30
N THR A 1027 10.18 -27.97 35.11
CA THR A 1027 9.08 -27.31 34.36
C THR A 1027 8.57 -26.06 35.07
N VAL A 1028 8.32 -24.98 34.32
CA VAL A 1028 7.84 -23.68 34.82
C VAL A 1028 6.31 -23.62 34.77
N ALA A 1029 5.68 -23.30 35.91
CA ALA A 1029 4.23 -23.21 36.05
C ALA A 1029 3.67 -21.81 35.69
N ALA A 1030 4.45 -20.76 35.96
CA ALA A 1030 4.03 -19.37 35.82
C ALA A 1030 3.81 -18.97 34.35
N VAL A 1031 2.79 -18.14 34.09
CA VAL A 1031 2.60 -17.48 32.79
C VAL A 1031 3.10 -16.04 32.91
N ASP A 1032 4.13 -15.69 32.13
CA ASP A 1032 4.63 -14.32 32.05
C ASP A 1032 3.95 -13.60 30.89
N VAL A 1033 3.60 -12.33 31.08
CA VAL A 1033 2.86 -11.51 30.11
C VAL A 1033 3.64 -10.23 29.86
N TYR A 1034 4.05 -10.01 28.61
CA TYR A 1034 4.62 -8.75 28.15
C TYR A 1034 3.50 -7.85 27.64
N ASP A 1035 3.41 -6.65 28.18
CA ASP A 1035 2.47 -5.61 27.78
C ASP A 1035 3.18 -4.69 26.78
N PHE A 1036 2.73 -4.67 25.52
CA PHE A 1036 3.36 -3.87 24.46
C PHE A 1036 3.13 -2.37 24.70
N THR A 1037 1.94 -2.00 25.16
CA THR A 1037 1.52 -0.61 25.42
C THR A 1037 2.34 0.06 26.53
N PHE A 1038 2.75 -0.70 27.56
CA PHE A 1038 3.61 -0.21 28.64
C PHE A 1038 5.06 -0.74 28.60
N GLY A 1039 5.42 -1.53 27.59
CA GLY A 1039 6.75 -2.09 27.35
C GLY A 1039 7.32 -2.95 28.48
N ASN A 1040 6.48 -3.54 29.33
CA ASN A 1040 6.89 -4.18 30.59
C ASN A 1040 6.35 -5.60 30.77
N TRP A 1041 6.98 -6.35 31.68
CA TRP A 1041 6.55 -7.71 32.04
C TRP A 1041 5.75 -7.73 33.35
N SER A 1042 4.75 -8.60 33.36
CA SER A 1042 4.06 -9.08 34.55
C SER A 1042 4.02 -10.61 34.56
N THR A 1043 3.58 -11.20 35.67
CA THR A 1043 3.32 -12.64 35.79
C THR A 1043 1.87 -12.80 36.27
N LEU A 1044 1.11 -13.73 35.68
CA LEU A 1044 -0.27 -13.97 36.09
C LEU A 1044 -0.33 -14.46 37.56
N ALA A 1045 -1.39 -14.06 38.27
CA ALA A 1045 -1.59 -14.39 39.68
C ALA A 1045 -1.92 -15.88 39.95
N ASN A 1046 -2.21 -16.64 38.89
CA ASN A 1046 -2.45 -18.08 38.94
C ASN A 1046 -1.45 -18.77 37.99
N ASP A 1047 -0.77 -19.79 38.49
CA ASP A 1047 0.06 -20.70 37.68
C ASP A 1047 -0.80 -21.65 36.82
N LEU A 1048 -0.18 -22.28 35.81
CA LEU A 1048 -0.75 -23.43 35.11
C LEU A 1048 -1.07 -24.56 36.11
N PRO A 1049 -2.29 -25.17 36.09
CA PRO A 1049 -2.65 -26.28 36.97
C PRO A 1049 -1.75 -27.52 36.85
N THR A 1050 -1.01 -27.65 35.74
CA THR A 1050 0.03 -28.65 35.52
C THR A 1050 1.21 -27.95 34.84
N PRO A 1051 2.37 -27.79 35.51
CA PRO A 1051 3.56 -27.21 34.88
C PRO A 1051 4.06 -28.14 33.79
N ARG A 1052 4.49 -27.59 32.65
CA ARG A 1052 4.74 -28.39 31.44
C ARG A 1052 5.64 -27.68 30.43
N ALA A 1053 6.45 -28.44 29.70
CA ALA A 1053 7.27 -27.96 28.59
C ALA A 1053 6.85 -28.60 27.26
N GLY A 1054 7.23 -28.01 26.12
CA GLY A 1054 6.88 -28.53 24.79
C GLY A 1054 5.37 -28.59 24.51
N ALA A 1055 4.59 -27.70 25.15
CA ALA A 1055 3.15 -27.60 24.95
C ALA A 1055 2.82 -26.64 23.80
N MET A 1056 1.78 -26.97 23.02
CA MET A 1056 1.22 -26.03 22.05
C MET A 1056 0.30 -25.03 22.76
N VAL A 1057 0.26 -23.80 22.28
CA VAL A 1057 -0.77 -22.82 22.64
C VAL A 1057 -1.60 -22.48 21.41
N ALA A 1058 -2.89 -22.19 21.62
CA ALA A 1058 -3.81 -21.69 20.61
C ALA A 1058 -4.80 -20.72 21.26
N LEU A 1059 -5.36 -19.80 20.48
CA LEU A 1059 -6.45 -18.93 20.91
C LEU A 1059 -7.79 -19.58 20.52
N LEU A 1060 -8.79 -19.48 21.37
CA LEU A 1060 -10.15 -19.97 21.14
C LEU A 1060 -11.14 -18.94 21.70
N GLY A 1061 -11.59 -18.01 20.87
CA GLY A 1061 -12.28 -16.81 21.34
C GLY A 1061 -11.34 -15.96 22.20
N ASP A 1062 -11.73 -15.67 23.44
CA ASP A 1062 -10.90 -15.00 24.44
C ASP A 1062 -10.03 -15.94 25.30
N GLU A 1063 -10.14 -17.27 25.12
CA GLU A 1063 -9.37 -18.25 25.91
C GLU A 1063 -8.05 -18.67 25.25
N ILE A 1064 -6.95 -18.60 25.99
CA ILE A 1064 -5.65 -19.20 25.60
C ILE A 1064 -5.61 -20.66 26.06
N VAL A 1065 -5.70 -21.58 25.10
CA VAL A 1065 -5.76 -23.03 25.33
C VAL A 1065 -4.35 -23.63 25.31
N VAL A 1066 -3.98 -24.37 26.37
CA VAL A 1066 -2.64 -24.97 26.53
C VAL A 1066 -2.69 -26.49 26.34
N ILE A 1067 -2.15 -26.97 25.22
CA ILE A 1067 -2.39 -28.31 24.68
C ILE A 1067 -1.14 -29.18 24.82
N GLY A 1068 -1.31 -30.39 25.38
CA GLY A 1068 -0.22 -31.36 25.52
C GLY A 1068 0.91 -30.90 26.44
N GLY A 1069 2.15 -31.16 26.01
CA GLY A 1069 3.39 -30.93 26.78
C GLY A 1069 3.86 -32.14 27.61
N GLU A 1070 5.14 -32.15 27.96
CA GLU A 1070 5.75 -33.05 28.94
C GLU A 1070 5.66 -32.48 30.36
N SER A 1071 5.51 -33.36 31.36
CA SER A 1071 5.45 -33.00 32.78
C SER A 1071 5.70 -34.22 33.66
N ASP A 1072 6.42 -34.04 34.78
CA ASP A 1072 6.53 -35.04 35.86
C ASP A 1072 5.35 -34.97 36.86
N ALA A 1073 4.46 -33.99 36.73
CA ALA A 1073 3.29 -33.87 37.59
C ALA A 1073 2.24 -34.96 37.26
N ILE A 1074 1.86 -35.74 38.26
CA ILE A 1074 0.84 -36.78 38.11
C ILE A 1074 -0.54 -36.12 38.06
N ASN A 1075 -1.28 -36.30 36.96
CA ASN A 1075 -2.68 -35.91 36.88
C ASN A 1075 -3.53 -36.77 37.85
N GLU A 1076 -4.23 -36.15 38.80
CA GLU A 1076 -5.30 -36.77 39.61
C GLU A 1076 -6.70 -36.54 38.99
#